data_AF-A0A2H3ILS5-F1
#
_entry.id   AF-A0A2H3ILS5-F1
#
_cell.length_a   1.000
_cell.length_b   1.000
_cell.length_c   1.000
_cell.angle_alpha   90.00
_cell.angle_beta   90.00
_cell.angle_gamma   90.00
#
_symmetry.space_group_name_H-M   'P 1'
#
loop_
_entity.id
_entity.type
_entity.pdbx_description
1 polymer ?
#
loop_
_entity_poly.entity_id
_entity_poly.type
_entity_poly.pdbx_seq_one_letter_code
_entity_poly.pdbx_strand_id
1 'polypeptide(L)'
;MEHHIDADQPLLANDSNNREDVLYESSDEPAEGLGGLFIWALTFAAGISGLLFGYDTGVISATLVSIKTDLSGKLLTTMDKSIITSCTSLFALIASPLAGVYADSIGRRKVLLAADTLFMLGALCQALTPTVFGMVVGRSLVGLAVGAASMVSSLYISELAPSHLRGRLVTILALFITGGQVVAYIIGWLFSTISGGWRWIVGLGAVPAIMQFIILIFLPESPRWLVQAGYVAEARQVLIKVFGSNSQAAYKARKVLRAIEEDVADEAAQLSHNKANSSFRRALQNMAELYSVGGNRRALIIAMMLQGLQQLCGFNSLMYFSATIFESLSFSSPTLTSLAVAGTNFLFTLLAFSLIDYIGRRRILLYSIPFMIAALLGCALAFSHLRWGPSLSSFEDDQTQPLSSTSSMPVVILICLTVYTAAYASGLGNVPWQQSELFPLSVRSLGSAFATATNWGSNFVVGLTFLPMMEVLTPRWTFVIYALLTWYQTSKIILYYLTPLLVLDFITDQMAVIYQFPVELIERIAIHIDSDADLLSFALTCRGAASCILSPTSGVWRARFNDKYDAGWKYTSDALQIEYQTRALVLSQHVFTQPKETEREHLWLEVLSTLLTETYMNKPGDLRRPRSKNLLRIAEAVQKTNFLSRPMVRDGNGHMNPSAEYCAVQLCLSHMCFDPLGPGPCLRSNYDITEVYSWGHETHESLVEDGEIRLDTLLHIRNFWQRHLLSTREQSFATSYEEDVLRKPREWLRPLEDPIPVMGYWHGYYSCIHPYPTTAETLMEWQTCAGHESEHDAILMSLILIDANRTIWPKRLDEQFPEHDLLCPRKYFIGSEGFEGDDSLHYHIRGFFQDIPETQGGIYGWMRVCFVSYLLSEERDGQDEPDASSWEFYDIQNDFDRIYGFEGILLPGGKIMLGKYFDLQFEGEEDCERGPCLYWEHTSMGNVLDILTISQSIKDPFLTCFSPPREEQA
;
A
#
# COMPACT_ATOMS: atom_id res chain seq x y z
N MET A 1 -38.15 27.61 -23.74
CA MET A 1 -37.39 28.79 -24.20
C MET A 1 -35.97 28.33 -24.43
N GLU A 2 -35.42 28.62 -25.60
CA GLU A 2 -34.06 28.23 -25.97
C GLU A 2 -33.04 29.05 -25.18
N HIS A 3 -31.94 28.43 -24.77
CA HIS A 3 -30.64 29.10 -24.72
C HIS A 3 -29.54 28.07 -24.97
N HIS A 4 -28.55 28.46 -25.78
CA HIS A 4 -27.46 27.61 -26.25
C HIS A 4 -26.53 27.15 -25.13
N ILE A 5 -26.00 25.94 -25.27
CA ILE A 5 -24.79 25.49 -24.59
C ILE A 5 -23.63 25.67 -25.58
N ASP A 6 -22.74 26.62 -25.31
CA ASP A 6 -21.46 26.75 -26.01
C ASP A 6 -20.43 25.78 -25.42
N ALA A 7 -19.53 25.30 -26.29
CA ALA A 7 -18.40 24.47 -25.91
C ALA A 7 -17.09 25.15 -26.34
N ASP A 8 -16.26 25.57 -25.38
CA ASP A 8 -14.80 25.62 -25.52
C ASP A 8 -14.08 25.99 -24.20
N GLN A 9 -13.38 25.00 -23.63
CA GLN A 9 -12.20 25.14 -22.75
C GLN A 9 -12.33 25.81 -21.34
N PRO A 10 -11.32 25.63 -20.44
CA PRO A 10 -11.60 25.01 -19.15
C PRO A 10 -11.73 25.98 -17.97
N LEU A 11 -12.62 25.64 -17.02
CA LEU A 11 -12.78 26.35 -15.75
C LEU A 11 -12.43 25.46 -14.56
N LEU A 12 -11.18 25.56 -14.12
CA LEU A 12 -10.81 25.41 -12.72
C LEU A 12 -11.27 26.67 -11.94
N ALA A 13 -11.54 26.48 -10.64
CA ALA A 13 -11.77 27.49 -9.59
C ALA A 13 -13.16 28.17 -9.51
N ASN A 14 -13.98 27.70 -8.57
CA ASN A 14 -14.19 28.39 -7.27
C ASN A 14 -14.80 27.41 -6.23
N ASP A 15 -14.78 27.80 -4.95
CA ASP A 15 -14.99 27.00 -3.71
C ASP A 15 -13.75 26.20 -3.28
N SER A 16 -12.89 26.66 -2.35
CA SER A 16 -12.97 27.76 -1.37
C SER A 16 -14.06 27.66 -0.31
N ASN A 17 -14.17 26.51 0.37
CA ASN A 17 -14.14 26.41 1.85
C ASN A 17 -14.50 25.02 2.38
N ASN A 18 -13.77 23.99 1.92
CA ASN A 18 -13.39 22.91 2.83
C ASN A 18 -11.90 23.10 3.17
N ARG A 19 -11.49 24.16 3.87
CA ARG A 19 -12.13 25.27 4.64
C ARG A 19 -12.39 25.07 6.18
N GLU A 20 -12.48 23.86 6.77
CA GLU A 20 -11.70 23.49 8.01
C GLU A 20 -11.36 21.97 8.16
N ASP A 21 -10.26 21.65 8.88
CA ASP A 21 -9.64 20.32 9.18
C ASP A 21 -9.27 19.27 8.09
N VAL A 22 -9.64 19.43 6.80
CA VAL A 22 -8.74 19.07 5.63
C VAL A 22 -7.70 20.18 5.36
N LEU A 23 -7.54 21.02 6.38
CA LEU A 23 -6.80 22.26 6.49
C LEU A 23 -6.61 22.52 7.98
N TYR A 24 -5.76 21.68 8.52
CA TYR A 24 -4.39 22.18 8.70
C TYR A 24 -3.37 21.60 7.68
N GLU A 25 -3.81 21.07 6.52
CA GLU A 25 -2.99 20.73 5.33
C GLU A 25 -3.45 21.36 3.98
N SER A 26 -4.35 22.37 3.93
CA SER A 26 -4.60 23.18 2.70
C SER A 26 -4.99 24.66 2.94
N SER A 27 -4.94 25.12 4.19
CA SER A 27 -4.80 26.54 4.55
C SER A 27 -3.32 26.86 4.44
N ASP A 28 -2.96 27.62 3.39
CA ASP A 28 -1.67 28.21 3.10
C ASP A 28 -0.49 27.47 3.76
N GLU A 29 0.11 26.47 3.08
CA GLU A 29 1.44 25.98 3.49
C GLU A 29 2.31 27.22 3.75
N PRO A 30 2.75 27.49 5.00
CA PRO A 30 3.43 28.74 5.32
C PRO A 30 4.91 28.57 4.93
N ALA A 31 5.12 28.44 3.61
CA ALA A 31 6.36 28.05 2.93
C ALA A 31 7.13 26.97 3.71
N GLU A 32 6.46 25.84 4.02
CA GLU A 32 6.62 25.02 5.24
C GLU A 32 7.99 25.21 5.91
N GLY A 33 8.00 26.16 6.86
CA GLY A 33 9.16 26.98 7.23
C GLY A 33 10.49 26.26 7.27
N LEU A 34 11.18 26.26 6.11
CA LEU A 34 12.56 25.87 5.86
C LEU A 34 13.12 24.93 6.95
N GLY A 35 12.59 23.71 7.03
CA GLY A 35 12.83 22.68 8.06
C GLY A 35 13.56 23.16 9.33
N GLY A 36 12.81 23.53 10.38
CA GLY A 36 13.32 24.19 11.59
C GLY A 36 14.64 23.60 12.14
N LEU A 37 15.54 24.48 12.61
CA LEU A 37 16.98 24.34 12.95
C LEU A 37 17.59 22.93 12.94
N PHE A 38 16.94 21.96 13.56
CA PHE A 38 17.26 20.54 13.50
C PHE A 38 17.42 19.97 12.07
N ILE A 39 16.46 20.20 11.16
CA ILE A 39 16.55 19.69 9.78
C ILE A 39 17.67 20.42 9.02
N TRP A 40 17.87 21.72 9.26
CA TRP A 40 19.04 22.43 8.73
C TRP A 40 20.36 21.87 9.26
N ALA A 41 20.48 21.61 10.56
CA ALA A 41 21.67 21.00 11.15
C ALA A 41 21.93 19.60 10.59
N LEU A 42 20.89 18.78 10.41
CA LEU A 42 20.97 17.47 9.76
C LEU A 42 21.43 17.58 8.30
N THR A 43 20.81 18.49 7.53
CA THR A 43 21.14 18.75 6.12
C THR A 43 22.57 19.25 5.96
N PHE A 44 23.02 20.13 6.87
CA PHE A 44 24.36 20.67 6.84
C PHE A 44 25.40 19.63 7.29
N ALA A 45 25.14 18.85 8.35
CA ALA A 45 26.01 17.75 8.77
C ALA A 45 26.19 16.70 7.65
N ALA A 46 25.08 16.30 7.03
CA ALA A 46 25.07 15.44 5.86
C ALA A 46 25.84 16.05 4.68
N GLY A 47 25.61 17.33 4.39
CA GLY A 47 26.31 18.08 3.35
C GLY A 47 27.82 18.10 3.58
N ILE A 48 28.28 18.27 4.82
CA ILE A 48 29.73 18.28 5.12
C ILE A 48 30.39 16.93 4.75
N SER A 49 29.69 15.79 4.85
CA SER A 49 30.25 14.50 4.42
C SER A 49 30.49 14.49 2.90
N GLY A 50 29.59 15.11 2.14
CA GLY A 50 29.79 15.37 0.71
C GLY A 50 30.95 16.33 0.47
N LEU A 51 31.02 17.43 1.22
CA LEU A 51 32.10 18.42 1.12
C LEU A 51 33.47 17.81 1.42
N LEU A 52 33.60 16.94 2.41
CA LEU A 52 34.84 16.21 2.74
C LEU A 52 35.31 15.32 1.60
N PHE A 53 34.39 14.57 0.97
CA PHE A 53 34.69 13.77 -0.21
C PHE A 53 35.07 14.65 -1.42
N GLY A 54 34.34 15.74 -1.64
CA GLY A 54 34.67 16.75 -2.64
C GLY A 54 36.05 17.38 -2.43
N TYR A 55 36.36 17.69 -1.17
CA TYR A 55 37.61 18.30 -0.75
C TYR A 55 38.79 17.35 -1.03
N ASP A 56 38.73 16.10 -0.56
CA ASP A 56 39.77 15.11 -0.86
C ASP A 56 39.96 14.90 -2.37
N THR A 57 38.88 15.00 -3.14
CA THR A 57 38.92 14.88 -4.60
C THR A 57 39.64 16.04 -5.29
N GLY A 58 39.41 17.29 -4.85
CA GLY A 58 40.07 18.46 -5.44
C GLY A 58 41.47 18.74 -4.87
N VAL A 59 41.69 18.48 -3.58
CA VAL A 59 42.89 18.90 -2.83
C VAL A 59 44.16 18.26 -3.38
N ILE A 60 44.07 17.01 -3.83
CA ILE A 60 45.22 16.26 -4.34
C ILE A 60 45.80 16.90 -5.60
N SER A 61 44.96 17.47 -6.47
CA SER A 61 45.43 18.08 -7.72
C SER A 61 46.36 19.27 -7.47
N ALA A 62 45.98 20.19 -6.58
CA ALA A 62 46.84 21.32 -6.21
C ALA A 62 48.06 20.87 -5.38
N THR A 63 47.89 19.84 -4.54
CA THR A 63 48.94 19.27 -3.70
C THR A 63 50.08 18.67 -4.53
N LEU A 64 49.77 17.84 -5.55
CA LEU A 64 50.78 17.17 -6.38
C LEU A 64 51.68 18.13 -7.20
N VAL A 65 51.16 19.30 -7.56
CA VAL A 65 51.91 20.40 -8.21
C VAL A 65 52.74 21.19 -7.19
N SER A 66 52.26 21.30 -5.96
CA SER A 66 52.87 22.13 -4.91
C SER A 66 53.95 21.42 -4.08
N ILE A 67 53.97 20.08 -4.02
CA ILE A 67 54.97 19.29 -3.26
C ILE A 67 56.40 19.46 -3.80
N LYS A 68 56.58 19.47 -5.12
CA LYS A 68 57.91 19.53 -5.78
C LYS A 68 58.88 18.45 -5.23
N THR A 69 59.91 18.84 -4.49
CA THR A 69 60.97 17.96 -3.94
C THR A 69 60.88 17.74 -2.42
N ASP A 70 59.83 18.27 -1.78
CA ASP A 70 59.67 18.34 -0.32
C ASP A 70 59.42 16.95 0.33
N LEU A 71 58.78 16.03 -0.39
CA LEU A 71 58.60 14.65 0.07
C LEU A 71 59.77 13.75 -0.32
N SER A 72 60.38 13.09 0.66
CA SER A 72 61.49 12.14 0.50
C SER A 72 62.73 12.72 -0.24
N GLY A 73 62.86 14.04 -0.34
CA GLY A 73 63.99 14.72 -0.99
C GLY A 73 64.09 14.49 -2.50
N LYS A 74 63.05 13.96 -3.15
CA LYS A 74 63.01 13.64 -4.59
C LYS A 74 61.81 14.31 -5.27
N LEU A 75 61.91 14.56 -6.57
CA LEU A 75 60.73 14.87 -7.37
C LEU A 75 59.82 13.63 -7.42
N LEU A 76 58.51 13.82 -7.25
CA LEU A 76 57.54 12.73 -7.33
C LEU A 76 57.49 12.14 -8.74
N THR A 77 57.77 10.83 -8.86
CA THR A 77 57.61 10.09 -10.11
C THR A 77 56.12 9.93 -10.47
N THR A 78 55.83 9.61 -11.72
CA THR A 78 54.47 9.27 -12.20
C THR A 78 53.79 8.23 -11.30
N MET A 79 54.51 7.18 -10.91
CA MET A 79 53.98 6.15 -10.01
C MET A 79 53.80 6.64 -8.57
N ASP A 80 54.68 7.49 -8.03
CA ASP A 80 54.44 8.12 -6.72
C ASP A 80 53.13 8.93 -6.74
N LYS A 81 52.93 9.77 -7.77
CA LYS A 81 51.71 10.57 -7.96
C LYS A 81 50.45 9.68 -8.08
N SER A 82 50.49 8.66 -8.94
CA SER A 82 49.38 7.72 -9.11
C SER A 82 49.04 6.93 -7.83
N ILE A 83 50.03 6.48 -7.06
CA ILE A 83 49.78 5.72 -5.82
C ILE A 83 49.21 6.63 -4.72
N ILE A 84 49.76 7.84 -4.53
CA ILE A 84 49.22 8.83 -3.59
C ILE A 84 47.76 9.18 -3.93
N THR A 85 47.42 9.32 -5.22
CA THR A 85 46.04 9.58 -5.65
C THR A 85 45.13 8.37 -5.41
N SER A 86 45.49 7.20 -5.94
CA SER A 86 44.60 6.04 -6.04
C SER A 86 44.39 5.27 -4.73
N CYS A 87 45.34 5.31 -3.79
CA CYS A 87 45.21 4.58 -2.52
C CYS A 87 43.95 4.98 -1.72
N THR A 88 43.53 6.25 -1.75
CA THR A 88 42.26 6.70 -1.15
C THR A 88 41.08 5.86 -1.65
N SER A 89 40.96 5.67 -2.96
CA SER A 89 39.86 4.92 -3.59
C SER A 89 39.89 3.42 -3.26
N LEU A 90 41.09 2.84 -3.12
CA LEU A 90 41.27 1.45 -2.68
C LEU A 90 40.78 1.24 -1.24
N PHE A 91 41.17 2.14 -0.32
CA PHE A 91 40.72 2.04 1.07
C PHE A 91 39.24 2.43 1.23
N ALA A 92 38.70 3.30 0.39
CA ALA A 92 37.26 3.58 0.33
C ALA A 92 36.42 2.37 -0.15
N LEU A 93 36.91 1.63 -1.14
CA LEU A 93 36.35 0.36 -1.59
C LEU A 93 36.26 -0.67 -0.45
N ILE A 94 37.31 -0.76 0.38
CA ILE A 94 37.38 -1.69 1.51
C ILE A 94 36.47 -1.22 2.67
N ALA A 95 36.43 0.09 2.96
CA ALA A 95 35.67 0.63 4.08
C ALA A 95 34.16 0.64 3.85
N SER A 96 33.69 0.95 2.63
CA SER A 96 32.25 1.18 2.38
C SER A 96 31.32 -0.02 2.72
N PRO A 97 31.66 -1.30 2.44
CA PRO A 97 30.81 -2.43 2.84
C PRO A 97 30.89 -2.71 4.35
N LEU A 98 32.09 -2.58 4.94
CA LEU A 98 32.32 -2.78 6.38
C LEU A 98 31.56 -1.75 7.22
N ALA A 99 31.54 -0.48 6.76
CA ALA A 99 30.86 0.60 7.44
C ALA A 99 29.34 0.40 7.55
N GLY A 100 28.71 -0.27 6.57
CA GLY A 100 27.30 -0.67 6.67
C GLY A 100 27.05 -1.65 7.83
N VAL A 101 27.86 -2.73 7.90
CA VAL A 101 27.77 -3.73 8.98
C VAL A 101 28.02 -3.10 10.36
N TYR A 102 28.99 -2.17 10.46
CA TYR A 102 29.21 -1.42 11.70
C TYR A 102 28.05 -0.46 12.02
N ALA A 103 27.47 0.22 11.03
CA ALA A 103 26.34 1.14 11.25
C ALA A 103 25.08 0.42 11.76
N ASP A 104 24.85 -0.84 11.38
CA ASP A 104 23.78 -1.68 11.94
C ASP A 104 24.09 -2.15 13.37
N SER A 105 25.34 -2.45 13.71
CA SER A 105 25.69 -2.92 15.06
C SER A 105 25.85 -1.81 16.11
N ILE A 106 26.49 -0.68 15.79
CA ILE A 106 26.80 0.38 16.76
C ILE A 106 26.06 1.71 16.52
N GLY A 107 25.30 1.83 15.44
CA GLY A 107 24.56 3.04 15.07
C GLY A 107 25.28 3.90 14.04
N ARG A 108 24.51 4.66 13.24
CA ARG A 108 24.99 5.42 12.08
C ARG A 108 25.83 6.62 12.54
N ARG A 109 25.36 7.36 13.55
CA ARG A 109 26.05 8.53 14.12
C ARG A 109 27.44 8.16 14.63
N LYS A 110 27.58 7.01 15.33
CA LYS A 110 28.88 6.57 15.88
C LYS A 110 29.90 6.24 14.80
N VAL A 111 29.47 5.64 13.69
CA VAL A 111 30.35 5.36 12.55
C VAL A 111 30.79 6.63 11.84
N LEU A 112 29.91 7.64 11.71
CA LEU A 112 30.29 8.95 11.15
C LEU A 112 31.32 9.69 12.03
N LEU A 113 31.14 9.69 13.36
CA LEU A 113 32.14 10.27 14.29
C LEU A 113 33.51 9.56 14.20
N ALA A 114 33.51 8.23 14.00
CA ALA A 114 34.74 7.48 13.77
C ALA A 114 35.38 7.82 12.41
N ALA A 115 34.58 7.99 11.35
CA ALA A 115 35.05 8.43 10.03
C ALA A 115 35.67 9.83 10.08
N ASP A 116 35.04 10.80 10.75
CA ASP A 116 35.61 12.14 10.95
C ASP A 116 36.93 12.10 11.71
N THR A 117 37.03 11.24 12.73
CA THR A 117 38.28 11.02 13.46
C THR A 117 39.39 10.48 12.55
N LEU A 118 39.08 9.49 11.71
CA LEU A 118 40.02 8.96 10.71
C LEU A 118 40.41 10.02 9.66
N PHE A 119 39.47 10.87 9.23
CA PHE A 119 39.74 11.97 8.29
C PHE A 119 40.70 12.98 8.89
N MET A 120 40.46 13.44 10.13
CA MET A 120 41.34 14.35 10.87
C MET A 120 42.75 13.78 11.02
N LEU A 121 42.87 12.53 11.47
CA LEU A 121 44.17 11.86 11.62
C LEU A 121 44.88 11.68 10.27
N GLY A 122 44.15 11.34 9.21
CA GLY A 122 44.68 11.21 7.86
C GLY A 122 45.17 12.54 7.27
N ALA A 123 44.43 13.64 7.47
CA ALA A 123 44.82 14.98 7.04
C ALA A 123 46.06 15.49 7.81
N LEU A 124 46.11 15.28 9.14
CA LEU A 124 47.29 15.61 9.95
C LEU A 124 48.52 14.76 9.57
N CYS A 125 48.34 13.47 9.29
CA CYS A 125 49.41 12.60 8.81
C CYS A 125 49.98 13.09 7.46
N GLN A 126 49.13 13.53 6.54
CA GLN A 126 49.55 14.13 5.27
C GLN A 126 50.27 15.47 5.47
N ALA A 127 49.79 16.33 6.38
CA ALA A 127 50.41 17.62 6.63
C ALA A 127 51.79 17.52 7.31
N LEU A 128 51.99 16.52 8.19
CA LEU A 128 53.20 16.38 9.00
C LEU A 128 54.27 15.45 8.39
N THR A 129 53.92 14.61 7.40
CA THR A 129 54.89 13.66 6.83
C THR A 129 56.01 14.34 6.03
N PRO A 130 57.27 13.93 6.21
CA PRO A 130 58.38 14.25 5.31
C PRO A 130 58.59 13.17 4.21
N THR A 131 57.78 12.11 4.18
CA THR A 131 57.98 10.96 3.28
C THR A 131 56.77 10.67 2.39
N VAL A 132 57.04 10.17 1.18
CA VAL A 132 56.02 9.65 0.25
C VAL A 132 55.19 8.54 0.90
N PHE A 133 55.81 7.63 1.65
CA PHE A 133 55.10 6.55 2.34
C PHE A 133 54.10 7.09 3.38
N GLY A 134 54.50 8.05 4.22
CA GLY A 134 53.59 8.68 5.18
C GLY A 134 52.45 9.47 4.52
N MET A 135 52.68 10.00 3.31
CA MET A 135 51.62 10.61 2.49
C MET A 135 50.61 9.56 2.02
N VAL A 136 51.07 8.41 1.54
CA VAL A 136 50.22 7.26 1.15
C VAL A 136 49.44 6.71 2.36
N VAL A 137 50.07 6.61 3.55
CA VAL A 137 49.38 6.19 4.79
C VAL A 137 48.28 7.18 5.16
N GLY A 138 48.58 8.49 5.13
CA GLY A 138 47.58 9.53 5.43
C GLY A 138 46.41 9.56 4.42
N ARG A 139 46.69 9.37 3.13
CA ARG A 139 45.66 9.21 2.08
C ARG A 139 44.84 7.92 2.25
N SER A 140 45.46 6.83 2.70
CA SER A 140 44.77 5.58 3.04
C SER A 140 43.79 5.74 4.21
N LEU A 141 44.18 6.49 5.25
CA LEU A 141 43.30 6.84 6.37
C LEU A 141 42.11 7.70 5.94
N VAL A 142 42.35 8.72 5.09
CA VAL A 142 41.26 9.51 4.49
C VAL A 142 40.37 8.63 3.59
N GLY A 143 40.93 7.66 2.86
CA GLY A 143 40.18 6.68 2.08
C GLY A 143 39.21 5.86 2.92
N LEU A 144 39.69 5.34 4.07
CA LEU A 144 38.82 4.65 5.04
C LEU A 144 37.68 5.55 5.52
N ALA A 145 37.99 6.81 5.86
CA ALA A 145 37.00 7.79 6.31
C ALA A 145 35.94 8.10 5.23
N VAL A 146 36.37 8.45 4.02
CA VAL A 146 35.48 8.79 2.89
C VAL A 146 34.62 7.59 2.47
N GLY A 147 35.21 6.39 2.44
CA GLY A 147 34.45 5.16 2.14
C GLY A 147 33.36 4.89 3.17
N ALA A 148 33.67 5.01 4.46
CA ALA A 148 32.68 4.85 5.53
C ALA A 148 31.61 5.95 5.50
N ALA A 149 32.01 7.22 5.36
CA ALA A 149 31.11 8.36 5.35
C ALA A 149 30.16 8.36 4.14
N SER A 150 30.64 8.02 2.93
CA SER A 150 29.80 8.01 1.72
C SER A 150 28.60 7.06 1.80
N MET A 151 28.79 5.88 2.40
CA MET A 151 27.72 4.91 2.67
C MET A 151 26.82 5.38 3.83
N VAL A 152 27.41 5.66 5.00
CA VAL A 152 26.63 5.86 6.22
C VAL A 152 25.91 7.21 6.26
N SER A 153 26.46 8.27 5.65
CA SER A 153 25.77 9.56 5.54
C SER A 153 24.46 9.42 4.74
N SER A 154 24.50 8.70 3.61
CA SER A 154 23.33 8.42 2.78
C SER A 154 22.24 7.67 3.54
N LEU A 155 22.60 6.65 4.34
CA LEU A 155 21.66 5.95 5.23
C LEU A 155 21.09 6.89 6.30
N TYR A 156 21.96 7.62 7.00
CA TYR A 156 21.60 8.50 8.10
C TYR A 156 20.64 9.61 7.68
N ILE A 157 20.86 10.22 6.51
CA ILE A 157 19.91 11.14 5.86
C ILE A 157 18.60 10.40 5.60
N SER A 158 18.63 9.23 4.97
CA SER A 158 17.41 8.53 4.55
C SER A 158 16.50 8.13 5.71
N GLU A 159 17.08 7.81 6.87
CA GLU A 159 16.35 7.35 8.06
C GLU A 159 15.88 8.48 8.98
N LEU A 160 16.51 9.67 8.93
CA LEU A 160 16.09 10.86 9.67
C LEU A 160 15.24 11.85 8.83
N ALA A 161 15.34 11.82 7.50
CA ALA A 161 14.61 12.72 6.62
C ALA A 161 13.12 12.35 6.49
N PRO A 162 12.21 13.34 6.50
CA PRO A 162 10.84 13.17 6.00
C PRO A 162 10.84 12.60 4.58
N SER A 163 9.87 11.72 4.29
CA SER A 163 9.77 11.01 3.00
C SER A 163 9.78 11.94 1.78
N HIS A 164 9.12 13.10 1.87
CA HIS A 164 9.04 14.10 0.81
C HIS A 164 10.34 14.91 0.59
N LEU A 165 11.23 15.02 1.59
CA LEU A 165 12.52 15.72 1.45
C LEU A 165 13.68 14.79 1.10
N ARG A 166 13.55 13.47 1.34
CA ARG A 166 14.62 12.48 1.22
C ARG A 166 15.40 12.58 -0.10
N GLY A 167 14.72 12.66 -1.24
CA GLY A 167 15.36 12.77 -2.56
C GLY A 167 16.13 14.10 -2.77
N ARG A 168 15.59 15.21 -2.26
CA ARG A 168 16.23 16.53 -2.32
C ARG A 168 17.50 16.56 -1.45
N LEU A 169 17.44 15.97 -0.25
CA LEU A 169 18.58 15.90 0.69
C LEU A 169 19.72 15.02 0.16
N VAL A 170 19.42 13.88 -0.45
CA VAL A 170 20.43 13.06 -1.16
C VAL A 170 21.05 13.83 -2.33
N THR A 171 20.31 14.72 -2.99
CA THR A 171 20.85 15.54 -4.09
C THR A 171 21.68 16.73 -3.58
N ILE A 172 21.36 17.28 -2.41
CA ILE A 172 22.19 18.28 -1.72
C ILE A 172 23.57 17.70 -1.37
N LEU A 173 23.68 16.42 -1.01
CA LEU A 173 24.97 15.74 -0.83
C LEU A 173 25.87 15.86 -2.07
N ALA A 174 25.32 15.63 -3.27
CA ALA A 174 26.05 15.77 -4.54
C ALA A 174 26.48 17.21 -4.82
N LEU A 175 25.65 18.20 -4.49
CA LEU A 175 26.01 19.62 -4.60
C LEU A 175 27.16 19.99 -3.64
N PHE A 176 27.19 19.44 -2.43
CA PHE A 176 28.29 19.65 -1.49
C PHE A 176 29.58 18.94 -1.94
N ILE A 177 29.52 17.81 -2.64
CA ILE A 177 30.72 17.19 -3.26
C ILE A 177 31.35 18.14 -4.28
N THR A 178 30.57 18.69 -5.21
CA THR A 178 31.14 19.60 -6.21
C THR A 178 31.53 20.95 -5.61
N GLY A 179 30.84 21.42 -4.56
CA GLY A 179 31.25 22.58 -3.77
C GLY A 179 32.56 22.36 -3.01
N GLY A 180 32.77 21.18 -2.42
CA GLY A 180 34.01 20.80 -1.74
C GLY A 180 35.22 20.77 -2.68
N GLN A 181 35.03 20.33 -3.93
CA GLN A 181 36.06 20.44 -4.97
C GLN A 181 36.44 21.90 -5.22
N VAL A 182 35.45 22.80 -5.41
CA VAL A 182 35.70 24.24 -5.59
C VAL A 182 36.47 24.84 -4.41
N VAL A 183 36.08 24.54 -3.17
CA VAL A 183 36.79 24.99 -1.96
C VAL A 183 38.24 24.49 -1.93
N ALA A 184 38.47 23.21 -2.25
CA ALA A 184 39.82 22.65 -2.31
C ALA A 184 40.70 23.30 -3.40
N TYR A 185 40.13 23.66 -4.54
CA TYR A 185 40.84 24.39 -5.60
C TYR A 185 41.11 25.85 -5.25
N ILE A 186 40.22 26.52 -4.51
CA ILE A 186 40.47 27.87 -3.98
C ILE A 186 41.64 27.84 -2.99
N ILE A 187 41.61 26.94 -1.99
CA ILE A 187 42.71 26.77 -1.04
C ILE A 187 43.99 26.35 -1.76
N GLY A 188 43.88 25.43 -2.72
CA GLY A 188 44.98 25.02 -3.59
C GLY A 188 45.63 26.19 -4.33
N TRP A 189 44.85 27.09 -4.91
CA TRP A 189 45.35 28.29 -5.57
C TRP A 189 45.99 29.28 -4.59
N LEU A 190 45.32 29.60 -3.47
CA LEU A 190 45.81 30.54 -2.46
C LEU A 190 47.17 30.14 -1.85
N PHE A 191 47.39 28.84 -1.63
CA PHE A 191 48.61 28.33 -0.99
C PHE A 191 49.66 27.77 -1.98
N SER A 192 49.35 27.61 -3.27
CA SER A 192 50.30 27.04 -4.26
C SER A 192 51.58 27.84 -4.49
N THR A 193 51.57 29.15 -4.19
CA THR A 193 52.74 30.04 -4.29
C THR A 193 53.59 30.06 -3.02
N ILE A 194 53.09 29.50 -1.92
CA ILE A 194 53.75 29.52 -0.61
C ILE A 194 54.67 28.30 -0.48
N SER A 195 55.92 28.52 -0.03
CA SER A 195 56.86 27.42 0.24
C SER A 195 56.32 26.49 1.33
N GLY A 196 56.25 25.18 1.05
CA GLY A 196 55.60 24.20 1.93
C GLY A 196 54.06 24.34 2.01
N GLY A 197 53.44 25.20 1.19
CA GLY A 197 52.01 25.50 1.20
C GLY A 197 51.10 24.28 1.01
N TRP A 198 51.59 23.23 0.34
CA TRP A 198 50.88 21.97 0.19
C TRP A 198 50.49 21.30 1.52
N ARG A 199 51.25 21.52 2.61
CA ARG A 199 50.90 21.03 3.95
C ARG A 199 49.65 21.70 4.51
N TRP A 200 49.48 23.00 4.23
CA TRP A 200 48.25 23.72 4.56
C TRP A 200 47.08 23.27 3.68
N ILE A 201 47.34 23.04 2.38
CA ILE A 201 46.34 22.55 1.43
C ILE A 201 45.73 21.22 1.91
N VAL A 202 46.54 20.23 2.32
CA VAL A 202 46.01 18.97 2.88
C VAL A 202 45.52 19.11 4.33
N GLY A 203 46.23 19.86 5.17
CA GLY A 203 45.92 20.00 6.60
C GLY A 203 44.62 20.73 6.90
N LEU A 204 44.26 21.74 6.08
CA LEU A 204 42.98 22.43 6.19
C LEU A 204 41.77 21.52 5.89
N GLY A 205 41.98 20.36 5.27
CA GLY A 205 40.96 19.31 5.14
C GLY A 205 40.47 18.76 6.48
N ALA A 206 41.21 18.93 7.57
CA ALA A 206 40.73 18.60 8.91
C ALA A 206 39.61 19.55 9.40
N VAL A 207 39.52 20.79 8.89
CA VAL A 207 38.58 21.80 9.41
C VAL A 207 37.11 21.42 9.19
N PRO A 208 36.66 20.97 8.00
CA PRO A 208 35.29 20.49 7.84
C PRO A 208 35.02 19.21 8.66
N ALA A 209 36.00 18.34 8.86
CA ALA A 209 35.84 17.12 9.67
C ALA A 209 35.65 17.45 11.15
N ILE A 210 36.42 18.41 11.70
CA ILE A 210 36.20 18.96 13.05
C ILE A 210 34.79 19.56 13.16
N MET A 211 34.36 20.34 12.16
CA MET A 211 33.03 20.95 12.14
C MET A 211 31.92 19.89 12.12
N GLN A 212 32.02 18.87 11.28
CA GLN A 212 31.07 17.77 11.23
C GLN A 212 31.02 16.99 12.54
N PHE A 213 32.19 16.65 13.10
CA PHE A 213 32.31 15.92 14.35
C PHE A 213 31.60 16.65 15.51
N ILE A 214 31.79 17.98 15.60
CA ILE A 214 31.11 18.82 16.60
C ILE A 214 29.59 18.80 16.38
N ILE A 215 29.11 18.97 15.14
CA ILE A 215 27.66 18.97 14.85
C ILE A 215 27.04 17.59 15.15
N LEU A 216 27.73 16.50 14.80
CA LEU A 216 27.31 15.12 15.07
C LEU A 216 27.33 14.76 16.56
N ILE A 217 27.97 15.54 17.44
CA ILE A 217 27.82 15.36 18.90
C ILE A 217 26.42 15.80 19.38
N PHE A 218 25.81 16.78 18.72
CA PHE A 218 24.49 17.31 19.10
C PHE A 218 23.32 16.68 18.33
N LEU A 219 23.59 16.00 17.21
CA LEU A 219 22.58 15.25 16.47
C LEU A 219 22.25 13.89 17.12
N PRO A 220 21.01 13.39 17.00
CA PRO A 220 20.57 12.11 17.54
C PRO A 220 21.00 10.93 16.65
N GLU A 221 20.79 9.71 17.14
CA GLU A 221 20.94 8.49 16.33
C GLU A 221 19.69 8.24 15.47
N SER A 222 19.82 7.40 14.44
CA SER A 222 18.70 7.02 13.56
C SER A 222 17.51 6.41 14.34
N PRO A 223 16.26 6.83 14.08
CA PRO A 223 15.06 6.24 14.69
C PRO A 223 14.94 4.73 14.42
N ARG A 224 15.29 4.29 13.20
CA ARG A 224 15.26 2.86 12.83
C ARG A 224 16.25 2.05 13.67
N TRP A 225 17.48 2.55 13.80
CA TRP A 225 18.49 1.88 14.62
C TRP A 225 18.10 1.88 16.11
N LEU A 226 17.52 2.98 16.61
CA LEU A 226 17.04 3.05 18.00
C LEU A 226 15.94 2.00 18.28
N VAL A 227 14.97 1.81 17.38
CA VAL A 227 13.98 0.72 17.49
C VAL A 227 14.66 -0.66 17.44
N GLN A 228 15.56 -0.89 16.47
CA GLN A 228 16.32 -2.14 16.32
C GLN A 228 17.17 -2.49 17.56
N ALA A 229 17.68 -1.48 18.26
CA ALA A 229 18.45 -1.61 19.49
C ALA A 229 17.59 -1.62 20.78
N GLY A 230 16.25 -1.55 20.66
CA GLY A 230 15.29 -1.61 21.77
C GLY A 230 14.93 -0.26 22.43
N TYR A 231 15.49 0.86 21.96
CA TYR A 231 15.30 2.21 22.50
C TYR A 231 14.10 2.93 21.86
N VAL A 232 12.94 2.28 21.83
CA VAL A 232 11.69 2.80 21.21
C VAL A 232 11.30 4.20 21.73
N ALA A 233 11.42 4.43 23.04
CA ALA A 233 11.09 5.72 23.66
C ALA A 233 11.98 6.87 23.14
N GLU A 234 13.26 6.60 22.89
CA GLU A 234 14.18 7.57 22.30
C GLU A 234 13.86 7.80 20.82
N ALA A 235 13.60 6.73 20.06
CA ALA A 235 13.18 6.82 18.65
C ALA A 235 11.96 7.73 18.47
N ARG A 236 10.97 7.62 19.37
CA ARG A 236 9.79 8.50 19.41
C ARG A 236 10.18 9.97 19.62
N GLN A 237 11.09 10.26 20.56
CA GLN A 237 11.54 11.63 20.81
C GLN A 237 12.32 12.22 19.62
N VAL A 238 13.11 11.39 18.92
CA VAL A 238 13.82 11.81 17.70
C VAL A 238 12.83 12.14 16.58
N LEU A 239 11.83 11.27 16.34
CA LEU A 239 10.79 11.53 15.33
C LEU A 239 9.97 12.79 15.64
N ILE A 240 9.64 13.06 16.91
CA ILE A 240 8.99 14.32 17.30
C ILE A 240 9.89 15.53 16.98
N LYS A 241 11.20 15.46 17.23
CA LYS A 241 12.15 16.53 16.84
C LYS A 241 12.25 16.71 15.32
N VAL A 242 12.18 15.63 14.54
CA VAL A 242 12.17 15.67 13.07
C VAL A 242 10.92 16.37 12.54
N PHE A 243 9.73 16.05 13.07
CA PHE A 243 8.45 16.63 12.63
C PHE A 243 8.12 17.99 13.28
N GLY A 244 9.01 18.52 14.14
CA GLY A 244 8.88 19.83 14.78
C GLY A 244 7.89 19.88 15.95
N SER A 245 7.63 21.09 16.46
CA SER A 245 6.76 21.31 17.63
C SER A 245 5.28 21.56 17.29
N ASN A 246 4.83 21.21 16.07
CA ASN A 246 3.43 21.36 15.69
C ASN A 246 2.56 20.32 16.40
N SER A 247 1.30 20.66 16.69
CA SER A 247 0.31 19.79 17.38
C SER A 247 0.13 18.42 16.69
N GLN A 248 0.29 18.37 15.36
CA GLN A 248 0.23 17.12 14.58
C GLN A 248 1.53 16.30 14.61
N ALA A 249 2.68 16.85 15.02
CA ALA A 249 3.98 16.17 14.95
C ALA A 249 4.01 14.90 15.82
N ALA A 250 3.37 14.93 16.99
CA ALA A 250 3.24 13.76 17.85
C ALA A 250 2.36 12.64 17.24
N TYR A 251 1.44 12.97 16.34
CA TYR A 251 0.65 11.99 15.58
C TYR A 251 1.47 11.43 14.40
N LYS A 252 2.06 12.30 13.57
CA LYS A 252 2.94 11.90 12.45
C LYS A 252 4.11 11.02 12.94
N ALA A 253 4.75 11.38 14.06
CA ALA A 253 5.80 10.58 14.70
C ALA A 253 5.32 9.18 15.17
N ARG A 254 4.11 9.06 15.75
CA ARG A 254 3.55 7.75 16.16
C ARG A 254 3.26 6.85 14.97
N LYS A 255 2.70 7.40 13.89
CA LYS A 255 2.43 6.65 12.65
C LYS A 255 3.72 6.10 12.02
N VAL A 256 4.77 6.92 11.95
CA VAL A 256 6.07 6.51 11.41
C VAL A 256 6.80 5.53 12.33
N LEU A 257 6.75 5.74 13.65
CA LEU A 257 7.34 4.82 14.62
C LEU A 257 6.75 3.42 14.50
N ARG A 258 5.41 3.31 14.43
CA ARG A 258 4.72 2.02 14.28
C ARG A 258 5.13 1.28 13.01
N ALA A 259 5.24 1.97 11.88
CA ALA A 259 5.72 1.35 10.64
C ALA A 259 7.17 0.84 10.75
N ILE A 260 8.04 1.57 11.48
CA ILE A 260 9.41 1.13 11.77
C ILE A 260 9.43 -0.08 12.72
N GLU A 261 8.53 -0.12 13.71
CA GLU A 261 8.37 -1.25 14.64
C GLU A 261 7.87 -2.50 13.90
N GLU A 262 6.92 -2.35 12.98
CA GLU A 262 6.41 -3.43 12.11
C GLU A 262 7.54 -3.95 11.17
N ASP A 263 8.25 -3.07 10.46
CA ASP A 263 9.43 -3.43 9.64
C ASP A 263 10.51 -4.20 10.43
N VAL A 264 10.85 -3.74 11.64
CA VAL A 264 11.87 -4.36 12.50
C VAL A 264 11.37 -5.68 13.13
N ALA A 265 10.09 -5.77 13.47
CA ALA A 265 9.48 -6.99 13.99
C ALA A 265 9.46 -8.09 12.93
N ASP A 266 9.17 -7.77 11.66
CA ASP A 266 9.24 -8.71 10.55
C ASP A 266 10.69 -9.18 10.29
N GLU A 267 11.67 -8.27 10.28
CA GLU A 267 13.09 -8.64 10.21
C GLU A 267 13.52 -9.58 11.36
N ALA A 268 13.01 -9.35 12.57
CA ALA A 268 13.29 -10.13 13.78
C ALA A 268 12.56 -11.49 13.81
N ALA A 269 11.30 -11.56 13.37
CA ALA A 269 10.56 -12.81 13.23
C ALA A 269 11.23 -13.74 12.22
N GLN A 270 11.69 -13.20 11.09
CA GLN A 270 12.49 -13.94 10.10
C GLN A 270 13.86 -14.38 10.65
N LEU A 271 14.43 -13.69 11.66
CA LEU A 271 15.66 -14.10 12.36
C LEU A 271 15.41 -15.24 13.37
N SER A 272 14.27 -15.23 14.07
CA SER A 272 13.98 -16.15 15.16
C SER A 272 13.80 -17.61 14.70
N HIS A 273 13.24 -17.81 13.51
CA HIS A 273 12.99 -19.14 12.92
C HIS A 273 14.26 -19.91 12.50
N ASN A 274 15.43 -19.28 12.45
CA ASN A 274 16.70 -19.90 12.03
C ASN A 274 17.84 -19.55 12.99
N LYS A 275 17.77 -20.06 14.23
CA LYS A 275 18.83 -19.87 15.23
C LYS A 275 20.17 -20.52 14.81
N ALA A 276 21.25 -19.76 15.06
CA ALA A 276 22.66 -20.18 15.12
C ALA A 276 23.57 -20.15 13.87
N ASN A 277 23.15 -19.73 12.66
CA ASN A 277 24.09 -19.49 11.54
C ASN A 277 23.57 -18.56 10.40
N SER A 278 22.70 -17.60 10.74
CA SER A 278 21.77 -16.99 9.79
C SER A 278 22.32 -15.86 8.89
N SER A 279 23.15 -14.94 9.39
CA SER A 279 23.50 -13.72 8.62
C SER A 279 24.22 -14.01 7.29
N PHE A 280 25.18 -14.94 7.29
CA PHE A 280 25.93 -15.30 6.08
C PHE A 280 25.09 -16.10 5.08
N ARG A 281 24.24 -17.04 5.55
CA ARG A 281 23.31 -17.78 4.67
C ARG A 281 22.22 -16.87 4.09
N ARG A 282 21.70 -15.90 4.86
CA ARG A 282 20.74 -14.90 4.37
C ARG A 282 21.39 -13.98 3.34
N ALA A 283 22.62 -13.51 3.58
CA ALA A 283 23.39 -12.81 2.55
C ALA A 283 23.53 -13.68 1.29
N LEU A 284 23.84 -14.97 1.43
CA LEU A 284 23.90 -15.91 0.30
C LEU A 284 22.55 -16.12 -0.42
N GLN A 285 21.42 -16.10 0.28
CA GLN A 285 20.08 -16.17 -0.32
C GLN A 285 19.72 -14.87 -1.05
N ASN A 286 19.94 -13.70 -0.44
CA ASN A 286 19.71 -12.41 -1.10
C ASN A 286 20.66 -12.23 -2.30
N MET A 287 21.89 -12.75 -2.24
CA MET A 287 22.79 -12.88 -3.40
C MET A 287 22.18 -13.79 -4.48
N ALA A 288 21.69 -14.97 -4.08
CA ALA A 288 21.06 -15.91 -5.01
C ALA A 288 19.84 -15.29 -5.69
N GLU A 289 18.96 -14.60 -4.98
CA GLU A 289 17.82 -13.86 -5.53
C GLU A 289 18.26 -12.71 -6.45
N LEU A 290 19.30 -11.97 -6.08
CA LEU A 290 19.85 -10.88 -6.88
C LEU A 290 20.41 -11.35 -8.24
N TYR A 291 20.96 -12.57 -8.32
CA TYR A 291 21.48 -13.17 -9.55
C TYR A 291 20.50 -14.08 -10.30
N SER A 292 19.59 -14.77 -9.61
CA SER A 292 18.64 -15.73 -10.22
C SER A 292 17.40 -15.02 -10.78
N VAL A 293 16.84 -14.04 -10.06
CA VAL A 293 15.65 -13.32 -10.51
C VAL A 293 16.03 -12.38 -11.66
N GLY A 294 15.42 -12.59 -12.83
CA GLY A 294 15.77 -11.87 -14.06
C GLY A 294 15.65 -10.34 -13.96
N GLY A 295 14.66 -9.85 -13.20
CA GLY A 295 14.49 -8.41 -12.91
C GLY A 295 15.62 -7.84 -12.06
N ASN A 296 15.91 -8.48 -10.91
CA ASN A 296 16.98 -8.07 -10.00
C ASN A 296 18.35 -8.08 -10.69
N ARG A 297 18.63 -9.11 -11.50
CA ARG A 297 19.87 -9.23 -12.28
C ARG A 297 20.00 -8.10 -13.31
N ARG A 298 18.92 -7.72 -13.99
CA ARG A 298 18.91 -6.57 -14.91
C ARG A 298 19.20 -5.26 -14.18
N ALA A 299 18.55 -5.02 -13.04
CA ALA A 299 18.80 -3.84 -12.20
C ALA A 299 20.25 -3.78 -11.72
N LEU A 300 20.83 -4.90 -11.27
CA LEU A 300 22.23 -5.00 -10.85
C LEU A 300 23.19 -4.64 -11.99
N ILE A 301 23.00 -5.23 -13.17
CA ILE A 301 23.85 -4.97 -14.34
C ILE A 301 23.78 -3.49 -14.74
N ILE A 302 22.58 -2.88 -14.74
CA ILE A 302 22.40 -1.46 -15.07
C ILE A 302 23.08 -0.56 -14.03
N ALA A 303 22.89 -0.82 -12.74
CA ALA A 303 23.52 -0.04 -11.66
C ALA A 303 25.05 -0.11 -11.72
N MET A 304 25.61 -1.31 -11.87
CA MET A 304 27.06 -1.50 -12.02
C MET A 304 27.60 -0.88 -13.30
N MET A 305 26.89 -0.97 -14.44
CA MET A 305 27.32 -0.32 -15.69
C MET A 305 27.28 1.21 -15.60
N LEU A 306 26.28 1.80 -14.96
CA LEU A 306 26.19 3.25 -14.77
C LEU A 306 27.30 3.77 -13.84
N GLN A 307 27.56 3.08 -12.73
CA GLN A 307 28.63 3.43 -11.80
C GLN A 307 30.03 3.20 -12.40
N GLY A 308 30.20 2.13 -13.19
CA GLY A 308 31.40 1.90 -13.99
C GLY A 308 31.63 3.02 -15.00
N LEU A 309 30.62 3.37 -15.81
CA LEU A 309 30.69 4.43 -16.81
C LEU A 309 31.05 5.79 -16.18
N GLN A 310 30.47 6.12 -15.01
CA GLN A 310 30.80 7.35 -14.28
C GLN A 310 32.31 7.52 -14.05
N GLN A 311 33.00 6.44 -13.69
CA GLN A 311 34.43 6.47 -13.37
C GLN A 311 35.32 6.22 -14.60
N LEU A 312 34.96 5.22 -15.40
CA LEU A 312 35.70 4.80 -16.60
C LEU A 312 35.62 5.80 -17.76
N CYS A 313 34.79 6.84 -17.68
CA CYS A 313 34.85 7.98 -18.59
C CYS A 313 36.01 8.96 -18.28
N GLY A 314 36.75 8.76 -17.18
CA GLY A 314 37.95 9.52 -16.83
C GLY A 314 37.74 10.72 -15.90
N PHE A 315 36.50 11.03 -15.51
CA PHE A 315 36.18 12.29 -14.83
C PHE A 315 36.95 12.51 -13.53
N ASN A 316 36.97 11.53 -12.62
CA ASN A 316 37.69 11.68 -11.36
C ASN A 316 39.21 11.83 -11.56
N SER A 317 39.81 11.20 -12.58
CA SER A 317 41.23 11.44 -12.90
C SER A 317 41.49 12.81 -13.51
N LEU A 318 40.56 13.36 -14.30
CA LEU A 318 40.62 14.77 -14.66
C LEU A 318 40.64 15.64 -13.39
N MET A 319 39.76 15.37 -12.42
CA MET A 319 39.71 16.12 -11.16
C MET A 319 40.91 15.90 -10.23
N TYR A 320 41.60 14.75 -10.29
CA TYR A 320 42.81 14.49 -9.50
C TYR A 320 44.07 15.10 -10.12
N PHE A 321 44.12 15.23 -11.45
CA PHE A 321 45.35 15.56 -12.18
C PHE A 321 45.23 16.84 -13.04
N SER A 322 44.12 17.57 -13.03
CA SER A 322 43.92 18.77 -13.88
C SER A 322 45.02 19.80 -13.71
N ALA A 323 45.47 20.07 -12.49
CA ALA A 323 46.55 21.05 -12.27
C ALA A 323 47.90 20.52 -12.81
N THR A 324 48.14 19.21 -12.77
CA THR A 324 49.32 18.60 -13.43
C THR A 324 49.21 18.66 -14.96
N ILE A 325 48.00 18.50 -15.53
CA ILE A 325 47.75 18.67 -16.96
C ILE A 325 47.99 20.14 -17.37
N PHE A 326 47.42 21.11 -16.65
CA PHE A 326 47.61 22.53 -16.98
C PHE A 326 49.03 23.04 -16.69
N GLU A 327 49.76 22.44 -15.74
CA GLU A 327 51.20 22.66 -15.55
C GLU A 327 51.99 22.17 -16.76
N SER A 328 51.71 20.95 -17.26
CA SER A 328 52.35 20.41 -18.46
C SER A 328 52.04 21.20 -19.74
N LEU A 329 50.93 21.93 -19.76
CA LEU A 329 50.53 22.86 -20.82
C LEU A 329 51.06 24.29 -20.63
N SER A 330 51.94 24.52 -19.64
CA SER A 330 52.58 25.81 -19.34
C SER A 330 51.61 26.97 -19.04
N PHE A 331 50.45 26.69 -18.43
CA PHE A 331 49.58 27.75 -17.90
C PHE A 331 50.24 28.45 -16.71
N SER A 332 50.17 29.78 -16.65
CA SER A 332 50.81 30.59 -15.60
C SER A 332 50.31 30.32 -14.18
N SER A 333 49.10 29.75 -14.03
CA SER A 333 48.53 29.35 -12.74
C SER A 333 47.66 28.09 -12.91
N PRO A 334 48.27 26.88 -12.92
CA PRO A 334 47.56 25.62 -13.20
C PRO A 334 46.42 25.31 -12.21
N THR A 335 46.58 25.72 -10.96
CA THR A 335 45.56 25.60 -9.90
C THR A 335 44.34 26.49 -10.15
N LEU A 336 44.54 27.70 -10.67
CA LEU A 336 43.45 28.61 -11.08
C LEU A 336 42.73 28.10 -12.34
N THR A 337 43.47 27.57 -13.32
CA THR A 337 42.85 26.93 -14.50
C THR A 337 42.00 25.72 -14.10
N SER A 338 42.45 24.94 -13.12
CA SER A 338 41.67 23.83 -12.55
C SER A 338 40.44 24.28 -11.77
N LEU A 339 40.53 25.41 -11.05
CA LEU A 339 39.37 26.00 -10.37
C LEU A 339 38.25 26.36 -11.34
N ALA A 340 38.56 26.81 -12.57
CA ALA A 340 37.54 27.07 -13.58
C ALA A 340 36.79 25.78 -14.01
N VAL A 341 37.49 24.65 -14.10
CA VAL A 341 36.89 23.34 -14.38
C VAL A 341 36.01 22.89 -13.20
N ALA A 342 36.50 22.99 -11.97
CA ALA A 342 35.72 22.66 -10.77
C ALA A 342 34.47 23.55 -10.58
N GLY A 343 34.60 24.86 -10.86
CA GLY A 343 33.47 25.80 -10.85
C GLY A 343 32.43 25.49 -11.92
N THR A 344 32.87 25.03 -13.10
CA THR A 344 31.97 24.52 -14.15
C THR A 344 31.22 23.27 -13.66
N ASN A 345 31.91 22.33 -13.00
CA ASN A 345 31.27 21.15 -12.42
C ASN A 345 30.16 21.56 -11.43
N PHE A 346 30.47 22.43 -10.48
CA PHE A 346 29.52 22.93 -9.49
C PHE A 346 28.31 23.64 -10.13
N LEU A 347 28.55 24.56 -11.07
CA LEU A 347 27.48 25.31 -11.74
C LEU A 347 26.56 24.40 -12.56
N PHE A 348 27.11 23.44 -13.31
CA PHE A 348 26.30 22.49 -14.08
C PHE A 348 25.65 21.41 -13.21
N THR A 349 26.21 21.06 -12.05
CA THR A 349 25.48 20.25 -11.04
C THR A 349 24.27 21.00 -10.50
N LEU A 350 24.38 22.30 -10.22
CA LEU A 350 23.25 23.14 -9.80
C LEU A 350 22.19 23.27 -10.91
N LEU A 351 22.62 23.41 -12.17
CA LEU A 351 21.72 23.40 -13.32
C LEU A 351 21.03 22.03 -13.48
N ALA A 352 21.78 20.94 -13.36
CA ALA A 352 21.24 19.58 -13.43
C ALA A 352 20.16 19.34 -12.37
N PHE A 353 20.39 19.82 -11.14
CA PHE A 353 19.42 19.73 -10.05
C PHE A 353 18.08 20.37 -10.41
N SER A 354 18.08 21.57 -11.01
CA SER A 354 16.85 22.25 -11.43
C SER A 354 16.19 21.63 -12.68
N LEU A 355 16.95 20.95 -13.54
CA LEU A 355 16.46 20.42 -14.82
C LEU A 355 16.10 18.93 -14.80
N ILE A 356 16.65 18.13 -13.86
CA ILE A 356 16.51 16.67 -13.88
C ILE A 356 15.07 16.19 -13.71
N ASP A 357 14.28 16.90 -12.91
CA ASP A 357 12.88 16.57 -12.65
C ASP A 357 11.96 17.03 -13.80
N TYR A 358 12.36 18.05 -14.57
CA TYR A 358 11.62 18.52 -15.76
C TYR A 358 11.95 17.72 -17.03
N ILE A 359 13.23 17.47 -17.29
CA ILE A 359 13.70 16.75 -18.49
C ILE A 359 13.59 15.22 -18.33
N GLY A 360 13.74 14.74 -17.09
CA GLY A 360 13.75 13.32 -16.73
C GLY A 360 15.16 12.70 -16.76
N ARG A 361 15.48 11.94 -15.70
CA ARG A 361 16.78 11.27 -15.44
C ARG A 361 17.38 10.55 -16.66
N ARG A 362 16.56 9.82 -17.44
CA ARG A 362 17.00 9.06 -18.64
C ARG A 362 17.42 9.97 -19.80
N ARG A 363 16.64 11.03 -20.08
CA ARG A 363 16.86 11.90 -21.24
C ARG A 363 18.10 12.77 -21.03
N ILE A 364 18.25 13.35 -19.84
CA ILE A 364 19.41 14.20 -19.53
C ILE A 364 20.74 13.43 -19.60
N LEU A 365 20.76 12.16 -19.15
CA LEU A 365 21.91 11.26 -19.32
C LEU A 365 22.24 10.98 -20.80
N LEU A 366 21.25 10.58 -21.60
CA LEU A 366 21.47 10.23 -23.01
C LEU A 366 21.85 11.44 -23.87
N TYR A 367 21.34 12.64 -23.55
CA TYR A 367 21.72 13.87 -24.24
C TYR A 367 23.10 14.37 -23.85
N SER A 368 23.57 14.16 -22.61
CA SER A 368 24.86 14.68 -22.17
C SER A 368 26.06 13.90 -22.72
N ILE A 369 25.94 12.57 -22.85
CA ILE A 369 27.08 11.71 -23.22
C ILE A 369 27.68 12.02 -24.61
N PRO A 370 26.92 12.30 -25.69
CA PRO A 370 27.49 12.69 -26.98
C PRO A 370 28.41 13.92 -26.89
N PHE A 371 28.07 14.92 -26.07
CA PHE A 371 28.92 16.09 -25.83
C PHE A 371 30.19 15.72 -25.07
N MET A 372 30.13 14.81 -24.09
CA MET A 372 31.33 14.29 -23.41
C MET A 372 32.29 13.62 -24.41
N ILE A 373 31.77 12.77 -25.29
CA ILE A 373 32.58 12.02 -26.27
C ILE A 373 33.19 12.99 -27.29
N ALA A 374 32.41 13.93 -27.83
CA ALA A 374 32.90 14.96 -28.74
C ALA A 374 33.99 15.84 -28.08
N ALA A 375 33.82 16.19 -26.80
CA ALA A 375 34.79 16.97 -26.04
C ALA A 375 36.10 16.21 -25.74
N LEU A 376 36.03 14.92 -25.41
CA LEU A 376 37.22 14.07 -25.24
C LEU A 376 37.99 13.89 -26.56
N LEU A 377 37.28 13.70 -27.67
CA LEU A 377 37.90 13.66 -29.01
C LEU A 377 38.49 15.02 -29.39
N GLY A 378 37.84 16.13 -29.06
CA GLY A 378 38.37 17.48 -29.20
C GLY A 378 39.67 17.70 -28.43
N CYS A 379 39.74 17.23 -27.17
CA CYS A 379 40.99 17.22 -26.40
C CYS A 379 42.08 16.42 -27.12
N ALA A 380 41.78 15.20 -27.57
CA ALA A 380 42.74 14.34 -28.25
C ALA A 380 43.28 14.95 -29.55
N LEU A 381 42.43 15.63 -30.33
CA LEU A 381 42.81 16.35 -31.54
C LEU A 381 43.71 17.55 -31.20
N ALA A 382 43.34 18.37 -30.20
CA ALA A 382 44.16 19.50 -29.78
C ALA A 382 45.55 19.05 -29.25
N PHE A 383 45.61 17.97 -28.44
CA PHE A 383 46.86 17.34 -28.03
C PHE A 383 47.68 16.78 -29.20
N SER A 384 47.04 16.39 -30.32
CA SER A 384 47.76 15.91 -31.51
C SER A 384 48.51 17.02 -32.27
N HIS A 385 48.14 18.29 -32.05
CA HIS A 385 48.82 19.46 -32.61
C HIS A 385 49.88 20.05 -31.66
N LEU A 386 49.99 19.53 -30.44
CA LEU A 386 51.06 19.86 -29.50
C LEU A 386 52.20 18.84 -29.63
N ARG A 387 53.45 19.32 -29.61
CA ARG A 387 54.63 18.44 -29.52
C ARG A 387 54.75 17.90 -28.08
N TRP A 388 54.09 16.78 -27.82
CA TRP A 388 54.25 16.03 -26.57
C TRP A 388 55.41 15.04 -26.69
N GLY A 389 56.36 15.07 -25.74
CA GLY A 389 57.50 14.16 -25.73
C GLY A 389 58.07 13.97 -24.32
N PRO A 390 58.75 12.83 -24.06
CA PRO A 390 59.41 12.58 -22.79
C PRO A 390 60.58 13.55 -22.57
N SER A 391 60.88 13.84 -21.31
CA SER A 391 61.76 14.93 -20.86
C SER A 391 63.24 14.81 -21.26
N LEU A 392 63.84 15.96 -21.54
CA LEU A 392 65.24 16.33 -21.31
C LEU A 392 66.31 15.21 -21.53
N SER A 393 66.65 14.92 -22.80
CA SER A 393 67.95 14.28 -23.12
C SER A 393 68.42 14.55 -24.56
N SER A 394 68.34 15.80 -25.01
CA SER A 394 69.00 16.26 -26.25
C SER A 394 69.46 17.72 -26.12
N PHE A 395 70.50 17.94 -25.31
CA PHE A 395 71.41 19.05 -25.56
C PHE A 395 72.32 18.63 -26.71
N GLU A 396 72.00 19.05 -27.93
CA GLU A 396 72.89 19.43 -29.05
C GLU A 396 72.08 19.50 -30.36
N ASP A 397 72.32 20.56 -31.15
CA ASP A 397 71.78 20.90 -32.48
C ASP A 397 70.24 21.03 -32.65
N ASP A 398 69.69 22.00 -33.39
CA ASP A 398 70.28 23.15 -34.11
C ASP A 398 69.29 24.35 -34.05
N GLN A 399 69.77 25.55 -34.38
CA GLN A 399 68.99 26.78 -34.41
C GLN A 399 67.91 26.76 -35.50
N THR A 400 66.62 26.85 -35.15
CA THR A 400 65.66 27.71 -35.88
C THR A 400 64.29 27.79 -35.18
N GLN A 401 63.75 29.01 -35.14
CA GLN A 401 62.42 29.41 -34.67
C GLN A 401 62.11 29.20 -33.17
N PRO A 402 61.87 30.28 -32.39
CA PRO A 402 61.13 30.12 -31.15
C PRO A 402 59.73 29.64 -31.50
N LEU A 403 59.30 28.50 -30.93
CA LEU A 403 57.90 28.06 -31.07
C LEU A 403 57.01 29.20 -30.56
N SER A 404 56.19 29.74 -31.45
CA SER A 404 55.57 31.05 -31.23
C SER A 404 54.65 31.03 -30.02
N SER A 405 54.66 32.13 -29.26
CA SER A 405 53.81 32.40 -28.08
C SER A 405 52.32 32.60 -28.43
N THR A 406 51.82 31.87 -29.43
CA THR A 406 50.53 32.03 -30.11
C THR A 406 49.89 30.69 -30.51
N SER A 407 50.36 29.56 -29.98
CA SER A 407 49.59 28.32 -30.08
C SER A 407 48.34 28.41 -29.20
N SER A 408 47.16 28.52 -29.81
CA SER A 408 45.87 28.52 -29.12
C SER A 408 45.46 27.16 -28.54
N MET A 409 46.21 26.10 -28.82
CA MET A 409 45.86 24.71 -28.49
C MET A 409 45.66 24.45 -26.98
N PRO A 410 46.44 25.00 -26.04
CA PRO A 410 46.16 24.85 -24.61
C PRO A 410 44.80 25.42 -24.19
N VAL A 411 44.37 26.53 -24.81
CA VAL A 411 43.05 27.14 -24.57
C VAL A 411 41.94 26.29 -25.19
N VAL A 412 42.16 25.69 -26.37
CA VAL A 412 41.22 24.72 -26.96
C VAL A 412 41.05 23.50 -26.04
N ILE A 413 42.14 22.97 -25.47
CA ILE A 413 42.07 21.88 -24.49
C ILE A 413 41.25 22.30 -23.25
N LEU A 414 41.48 23.49 -22.71
CA LEU A 414 40.69 24.03 -21.59
C LEU A 414 39.19 24.11 -21.94
N ILE A 415 38.84 24.62 -23.13
CA ILE A 415 37.45 24.69 -23.60
C ILE A 415 36.84 23.29 -23.71
N CYS A 416 37.55 22.34 -24.32
CA CYS A 416 37.08 20.96 -24.43
C CYS A 416 36.90 20.29 -23.06
N LEU A 417 37.85 20.44 -22.13
CA LEU A 417 37.73 19.92 -20.75
C LEU A 417 36.58 20.57 -19.98
N THR A 418 36.31 21.86 -20.23
CA THR A 418 35.17 22.60 -19.67
C THR A 418 33.85 22.05 -20.20
N VAL A 419 33.72 21.85 -21.52
CA VAL A 419 32.51 21.27 -22.15
C VAL A 419 32.29 19.82 -21.70
N TYR A 420 33.35 19.01 -21.62
CA TYR A 420 33.29 17.65 -21.06
C TYR A 420 32.76 17.66 -19.62
N THR A 421 33.26 18.57 -18.79
CA THR A 421 32.87 18.70 -17.39
C THR A 421 31.41 19.17 -17.24
N ALA A 422 31.00 20.17 -18.00
CA ALA A 422 29.61 20.63 -18.05
C ALA A 422 28.64 19.51 -18.45
N ALA A 423 28.98 18.74 -19.49
CA ALA A 423 28.19 17.61 -19.95
C ALA A 423 28.14 16.48 -18.90
N TYR A 424 29.29 16.12 -18.30
CA TYR A 424 29.33 15.14 -17.21
C TYR A 424 28.42 15.53 -16.04
N ALA A 425 28.58 16.76 -15.54
CA ALA A 425 27.84 17.32 -14.41
C ALA A 425 26.32 17.37 -14.66
N SER A 426 25.92 17.59 -15.92
CA SER A 426 24.52 17.65 -16.34
C SER A 426 23.79 16.30 -16.20
N GLY A 427 24.48 15.17 -16.35
CA GLY A 427 23.85 13.84 -16.40
C GLY A 427 24.59 12.78 -15.60
N LEU A 428 25.74 12.33 -16.12
CA LEU A 428 26.48 11.18 -15.59
C LEU A 428 27.04 11.39 -14.17
N GLY A 429 27.27 12.63 -13.73
CA GLY A 429 27.69 12.94 -12.37
C GLY A 429 26.65 12.58 -11.30
N ASN A 430 25.35 12.73 -11.60
CA ASN A 430 24.28 12.63 -10.60
C ASN A 430 23.45 11.34 -10.75
N VAL A 431 23.04 10.99 -11.98
CA VAL A 431 22.08 9.89 -12.24
C VAL A 431 22.53 8.52 -11.67
N PRO A 432 23.81 8.08 -11.77
CA PRO A 432 24.24 6.79 -11.23
C PRO A 432 24.08 6.64 -9.71
N TRP A 433 24.15 7.74 -8.94
CA TRP A 433 24.00 7.69 -7.48
C TRP A 433 22.56 7.44 -7.02
N GLN A 434 21.57 7.54 -7.92
CA GLN A 434 20.17 7.18 -7.69
C GLN A 434 19.91 5.66 -7.88
N GLN A 435 20.97 4.85 -8.00
CA GLN A 435 20.95 3.38 -8.11
C GLN A 435 19.98 2.64 -7.18
N SER A 436 19.71 3.15 -5.98
CA SER A 436 18.81 2.52 -5.01
C SER A 436 17.35 2.51 -5.47
N GLU A 437 16.96 3.42 -6.38
CA GLU A 437 15.64 3.44 -7.03
C GLU A 437 15.42 2.24 -7.98
N LEU A 438 16.51 1.61 -8.48
CA LEU A 438 16.43 0.49 -9.43
C LEU A 438 16.09 -0.88 -8.80
N PHE A 439 16.19 -0.99 -7.47
CA PHE A 439 16.11 -2.28 -6.77
C PHE A 439 14.85 -2.41 -5.89
N PRO A 440 14.18 -3.59 -5.90
CA PRO A 440 13.19 -3.95 -4.89
C PRO A 440 13.78 -3.92 -3.48
N LEU A 441 12.94 -3.65 -2.47
CA LEU A 441 13.35 -3.44 -1.08
C LEU A 441 14.24 -4.59 -0.53
N SER A 442 13.91 -5.85 -0.81
CA SER A 442 14.62 -7.04 -0.31
C SER A 442 16.10 -7.14 -0.73
N VAL A 443 16.45 -6.63 -1.91
CA VAL A 443 17.82 -6.70 -2.46
C VAL A 443 18.49 -5.32 -2.61
N ARG A 444 17.81 -4.23 -2.23
CA ARG A 444 18.24 -2.85 -2.49
C ARG A 444 19.58 -2.49 -1.85
N SER A 445 19.80 -2.86 -0.59
CA SER A 445 21.05 -2.61 0.12
C SER A 445 22.22 -3.32 -0.56
N LEU A 446 22.02 -4.59 -0.91
CA LEU A 446 23.00 -5.46 -1.53
C LEU A 446 23.37 -5.01 -2.97
N GLY A 447 22.37 -4.71 -3.79
CA GLY A 447 22.56 -4.20 -5.15
C GLY A 447 23.26 -2.84 -5.16
N SER A 448 22.89 -1.94 -4.24
CA SER A 448 23.56 -0.64 -4.08
C SER A 448 25.00 -0.78 -3.60
N ALA A 449 25.31 -1.76 -2.75
CA ALA A 449 26.67 -2.05 -2.30
C ALA A 449 27.58 -2.51 -3.45
N PHE A 450 27.12 -3.42 -4.31
CA PHE A 450 27.88 -3.84 -5.50
C PHE A 450 28.13 -2.71 -6.50
N ALA A 451 27.12 -1.89 -6.76
CA ALA A 451 27.24 -0.77 -7.69
C ALA A 451 28.19 0.32 -7.11
N THR A 452 28.14 0.58 -5.80
CA THR A 452 29.09 1.47 -5.12
C THR A 452 30.52 0.90 -5.08
N ALA A 453 30.69 -0.41 -4.87
CA ALA A 453 31.97 -1.09 -4.99
C ALA A 453 32.53 -1.02 -6.43
N THR A 454 31.64 -1.09 -7.43
CA THR A 454 32.03 -0.90 -8.85
C THR A 454 32.51 0.52 -9.11
N ASN A 455 31.91 1.54 -8.49
CA ASN A 455 32.39 2.92 -8.54
C ASN A 455 33.81 3.02 -7.94
N TRP A 456 34.00 2.67 -6.66
CA TRP A 456 35.31 2.80 -6.00
C TRP A 456 36.41 1.96 -6.65
N GLY A 457 36.10 0.74 -7.09
CA GLY A 457 37.04 -0.12 -7.84
C GLY A 457 37.44 0.48 -9.18
N SER A 458 36.49 1.01 -9.95
CA SER A 458 36.77 1.69 -11.22
C SER A 458 37.58 2.98 -11.01
N ASN A 459 37.27 3.74 -9.95
CA ASN A 459 37.99 4.95 -9.58
C ASN A 459 39.45 4.66 -9.16
N PHE A 460 39.68 3.58 -8.40
CA PHE A 460 41.02 3.10 -8.09
C PHE A 460 41.84 2.77 -9.35
N VAL A 461 41.26 1.98 -10.27
CA VAL A 461 41.92 1.61 -11.53
C VAL A 461 42.28 2.86 -12.33
N VAL A 462 41.32 3.75 -12.57
CA VAL A 462 41.52 4.96 -13.38
C VAL A 462 42.53 5.92 -12.74
N GLY A 463 42.43 6.16 -11.43
CA GLY A 463 43.38 7.00 -10.69
C GLY A 463 44.81 6.45 -10.65
N LEU A 464 44.99 5.12 -10.73
CA LEU A 464 46.30 4.48 -10.79
C LEU A 464 46.89 4.55 -12.22
N THR A 465 46.08 4.30 -13.25
CA THR A 465 46.55 4.16 -14.65
C THR A 465 46.60 5.45 -15.45
N PHE A 466 45.87 6.51 -15.07
CA PHE A 466 45.75 7.73 -15.89
C PHE A 466 47.10 8.38 -16.23
N LEU A 467 47.95 8.69 -15.23
CA LEU A 467 49.25 9.31 -15.51
C LEU A 467 50.22 8.37 -16.26
N PRO A 468 50.35 7.07 -15.92
CA PRO A 468 51.10 6.11 -16.74
C PRO A 468 50.63 6.02 -18.19
N MET A 469 49.32 6.12 -18.47
CA MET A 469 48.81 6.20 -19.84
C MET A 469 49.22 7.50 -20.53
N MET A 470 49.12 8.65 -19.84
CA MET A 470 49.56 9.95 -20.37
C MET A 470 51.06 9.97 -20.72
N GLU A 471 51.88 9.22 -19.99
CA GLU A 471 53.33 9.07 -20.23
C GLU A 471 53.63 8.08 -21.37
N VAL A 472 53.12 6.84 -21.27
CA VAL A 472 53.46 5.74 -22.20
C VAL A 472 52.71 5.84 -23.55
N LEU A 473 51.43 6.19 -23.51
CA LEU A 473 50.57 6.27 -24.70
C LEU A 473 50.45 7.70 -25.25
N THR A 474 50.98 8.71 -24.55
CA THR A 474 50.72 10.16 -24.76
C THR A 474 49.27 10.58 -24.47
N PRO A 475 49.01 11.89 -24.22
CA PRO A 475 47.66 12.37 -23.95
C PRO A 475 46.68 12.12 -25.09
N ARG A 476 47.12 12.29 -26.35
CA ARG A 476 46.30 12.05 -27.53
C ARG A 476 45.58 10.70 -27.46
N TRP A 477 46.34 9.61 -27.29
CA TRP A 477 45.75 8.26 -27.26
C TRP A 477 45.04 7.98 -25.94
N THR A 478 45.49 8.57 -24.82
CA THR A 478 44.79 8.48 -23.53
C THR A 478 43.37 9.04 -23.63
N PHE A 479 43.19 10.25 -24.15
CA PHE A 479 41.87 10.86 -24.34
C PHE A 479 41.01 10.13 -25.40
N VAL A 480 41.62 9.55 -26.45
CA VAL A 480 40.90 8.65 -27.39
C VAL A 480 40.40 7.40 -26.67
N ILE A 481 41.21 6.77 -25.80
CA ILE A 481 40.79 5.58 -25.04
C ILE A 481 39.61 5.92 -24.12
N TYR A 482 39.64 7.04 -23.40
CA TYR A 482 38.48 7.47 -22.61
C TYR A 482 37.24 7.76 -23.45
N ALA A 483 37.38 8.36 -24.64
CA ALA A 483 36.26 8.57 -25.56
C ALA A 483 35.67 7.24 -26.05
N LEU A 484 36.51 6.28 -26.45
CA LEU A 484 36.09 4.95 -26.90
C LEU A 484 35.49 4.11 -25.77
N LEU A 485 36.03 4.17 -24.55
CA LEU A 485 35.46 3.50 -23.37
C LEU A 485 34.09 4.09 -22.98
N THR A 486 33.94 5.41 -23.08
CA THR A 486 32.66 6.09 -22.86
C THR A 486 31.64 5.68 -23.92
N TRP A 487 32.03 5.71 -25.20
CA TRP A 487 31.19 5.25 -26.32
C TRP A 487 30.81 3.77 -26.18
N TYR A 488 31.77 2.89 -25.91
CA TYR A 488 31.53 1.45 -25.78
C TYR A 488 30.56 1.14 -24.64
N GLN A 489 30.81 1.65 -23.44
CA GLN A 489 29.91 1.43 -22.29
C GLN A 489 28.54 2.04 -22.54
N THR A 490 28.46 3.23 -23.12
CA THR A 490 27.18 3.86 -23.47
C THR A 490 26.44 3.06 -24.53
N SER A 491 27.13 2.53 -25.55
CA SER A 491 26.52 1.64 -26.55
C SER A 491 26.08 0.32 -25.94
N LYS A 492 26.74 -0.20 -24.90
CA LYS A 492 26.28 -1.38 -24.14
C LYS A 492 25.10 -1.07 -23.24
N ILE A 493 25.07 0.08 -22.57
CA ILE A 493 23.91 0.54 -21.80
C ILE A 493 22.73 0.77 -22.75
N ILE A 494 22.93 1.47 -23.87
CA ILE A 494 21.92 1.64 -24.93
C ILE A 494 21.48 0.27 -25.46
N LEU A 495 22.38 -0.65 -25.80
CA LEU A 495 21.99 -1.98 -26.26
C LEU A 495 21.22 -2.74 -25.18
N TYR A 496 21.59 -2.69 -23.91
CA TYR A 496 20.94 -3.45 -22.83
C TYR A 496 19.61 -2.81 -22.36
N TYR A 497 19.49 -1.49 -22.44
CA TYR A 497 18.37 -0.68 -21.96
C TYR A 497 17.36 -0.37 -23.08
N LEU A 498 17.86 -0.14 -24.30
CA LEU A 498 17.06 0.03 -25.51
C LEU A 498 16.94 -1.23 -26.37
N THR A 499 17.60 -2.39 -26.19
CA THR A 499 17.09 -3.59 -26.91
C THR A 499 15.69 -3.96 -26.46
N PRO A 500 15.29 -3.96 -25.17
CA PRO A 500 13.89 -4.21 -24.82
C PRO A 500 12.94 -3.14 -25.35
N LEU A 501 13.41 -1.92 -25.58
CA LEU A 501 12.57 -0.72 -25.77
C LEU A 501 12.60 -0.16 -27.21
N LEU A 502 13.68 -0.37 -27.97
CA LEU A 502 13.69 -0.34 -29.44
C LEU A 502 13.19 -1.66 -30.01
N VAL A 503 13.31 -2.82 -29.33
CA VAL A 503 12.47 -3.96 -29.73
C VAL A 503 11.03 -3.71 -29.30
N LEU A 504 10.73 -2.97 -28.22
CA LEU A 504 9.36 -2.51 -28.02
C LEU A 504 8.93 -1.56 -29.14
N ASP A 505 9.61 -0.43 -29.37
CA ASP A 505 9.25 0.58 -30.38
C ASP A 505 9.29 0.02 -31.83
N PHE A 506 10.26 -0.86 -32.17
CA PHE A 506 10.30 -1.55 -33.47
C PHE A 506 9.28 -2.69 -33.54
N ILE A 507 8.91 -3.33 -32.43
CA ILE A 507 7.68 -4.15 -32.40
C ILE A 507 6.46 -3.22 -32.49
N THR A 508 6.43 -2.01 -31.95
CA THR A 508 5.29 -1.09 -32.07
C THR A 508 5.11 -0.65 -33.52
N ASP A 509 6.20 -0.37 -34.24
CA ASP A 509 6.22 -0.09 -35.69
C ASP A 509 5.98 -1.35 -36.56
N GLN A 510 6.52 -2.53 -36.20
CA GLN A 510 6.20 -3.80 -36.91
C GLN A 510 4.78 -4.29 -36.60
N MET A 511 4.22 -3.91 -35.45
CA MET A 511 2.80 -4.03 -35.08
C MET A 511 1.96 -2.92 -35.73
N ALA A 512 2.47 -2.26 -36.78
CA ALA A 512 1.64 -1.79 -37.89
C ALA A 512 0.69 -2.90 -38.42
N VAL A 513 1.01 -4.19 -38.21
CA VAL A 513 0.05 -5.29 -38.42
C VAL A 513 -1.18 -5.19 -37.49
N ILE A 514 -1.04 -4.74 -36.24
CA ILE A 514 -2.19 -4.49 -35.35
C ILE A 514 -3.05 -3.34 -35.88
N TYR A 515 -2.45 -2.30 -36.47
CA TYR A 515 -3.20 -1.25 -37.17
C TYR A 515 -3.95 -1.75 -38.42
N GLN A 516 -3.64 -2.94 -38.95
CA GLN A 516 -4.40 -3.59 -40.03
C GLN A 516 -5.49 -4.55 -39.51
N PHE A 517 -5.48 -4.89 -38.22
CA PHE A 517 -6.53 -5.72 -37.65
C PHE A 517 -7.82 -4.90 -37.44
N PRO A 518 -9.00 -5.46 -37.75
CA PRO A 518 -10.27 -4.85 -37.37
C PRO A 518 -10.34 -4.61 -35.86
N VAL A 519 -10.98 -3.53 -35.44
CA VAL A 519 -11.14 -3.16 -34.02
C VAL A 519 -11.74 -4.33 -33.23
N GLU A 520 -12.70 -5.03 -33.84
CA GLU A 520 -13.38 -6.20 -33.28
C GLU A 520 -12.43 -7.37 -32.99
N LEU A 521 -11.33 -7.50 -33.73
CA LEU A 521 -10.31 -8.53 -33.47
C LEU A 521 -9.40 -8.14 -32.30
N ILE A 522 -9.03 -6.85 -32.22
CA ILE A 522 -8.23 -6.31 -31.10
C ILE A 522 -9.03 -6.42 -29.80
N GLU A 523 -10.30 -6.02 -29.82
CA GLU A 523 -11.21 -6.19 -28.68
C GLU A 523 -11.39 -7.66 -28.30
N ARG A 524 -11.61 -8.56 -29.28
CA ARG A 524 -11.68 -10.01 -29.00
C ARG A 524 -10.42 -10.54 -28.32
N ILE A 525 -9.23 -10.14 -28.75
CA ILE A 525 -7.98 -10.53 -28.08
C ILE A 525 -7.95 -9.98 -26.64
N ALA A 526 -8.26 -8.70 -26.46
CA ALA A 526 -8.29 -8.03 -25.16
C ALA A 526 -9.29 -8.64 -24.15
N ILE A 527 -10.40 -9.21 -24.65
CA ILE A 527 -11.41 -9.93 -23.86
C ILE A 527 -10.87 -11.26 -23.31
N HIS A 528 -9.94 -11.92 -24.00
CA HIS A 528 -9.38 -13.23 -23.60
C HIS A 528 -8.09 -13.13 -22.78
N ILE A 529 -7.66 -11.92 -22.39
CA ILE A 529 -6.53 -11.74 -21.46
C ILE A 529 -7.06 -11.90 -20.03
N ASP A 530 -6.45 -12.70 -19.17
CA ASP A 530 -7.05 -12.92 -17.84
C ASP A 530 -6.90 -11.71 -16.90
N SER A 531 -5.70 -11.12 -16.82
CA SER A 531 -5.37 -10.06 -15.86
C SER A 531 -5.61 -8.64 -16.37
N ASP A 532 -6.11 -7.75 -15.51
CA ASP A 532 -6.21 -6.31 -15.80
C ASP A 532 -4.84 -5.66 -16.01
N ALA A 533 -3.78 -6.16 -15.35
CA ALA A 533 -2.42 -5.67 -15.52
C ALA A 533 -1.83 -6.08 -16.87
N ASP A 534 -2.17 -7.27 -17.36
CA ASP A 534 -1.76 -7.75 -18.68
C ASP A 534 -2.60 -7.08 -19.79
N LEU A 535 -3.88 -6.80 -19.54
CA LEU A 535 -4.73 -5.99 -20.40
C LEU A 535 -4.19 -4.57 -20.56
N LEU A 536 -3.82 -3.92 -19.45
CA LEU A 536 -3.22 -2.60 -19.46
C LEU A 536 -1.86 -2.64 -20.16
N SER A 537 -1.04 -3.67 -19.90
CA SER A 537 0.24 -3.87 -20.59
C SER A 537 0.04 -4.04 -22.11
N PHE A 538 -0.97 -4.82 -22.53
CA PHE A 538 -1.34 -5.01 -23.93
C PHE A 538 -1.83 -3.70 -24.58
N ALA A 539 -2.73 -2.98 -23.93
CA ALA A 539 -3.20 -1.67 -24.38
C ALA A 539 -2.05 -0.66 -24.50
N LEU A 540 -1.10 -0.66 -23.54
CA LEU A 540 0.08 0.21 -23.57
C LEU A 540 1.17 -0.22 -24.57
N THR A 541 1.06 -1.37 -25.26
CA THR A 541 2.03 -1.74 -26.31
C THR A 541 2.02 -0.79 -27.50
N CYS A 542 0.86 -0.24 -27.87
CA CYS A 542 0.75 0.75 -28.94
C CYS A 542 -0.47 1.68 -28.75
N ARG A 543 -0.38 2.91 -29.28
CA ARG A 543 -1.48 3.89 -29.16
C ARG A 543 -2.78 3.41 -29.81
N GLY A 544 -2.70 2.65 -30.89
CA GLY A 544 -3.88 2.09 -31.59
C GLY A 544 -4.64 1.09 -30.72
N ALA A 545 -3.93 0.15 -30.07
CA ALA A 545 -4.52 -0.79 -29.12
C ALA A 545 -5.11 -0.06 -27.91
N ALA A 546 -4.40 0.92 -27.34
CA ALA A 546 -4.93 1.78 -26.29
C ALA A 546 -6.25 2.46 -26.69
N SER A 547 -6.34 3.06 -27.88
CA SER A 547 -7.58 3.71 -28.34
C SER A 547 -8.72 2.74 -28.64
N CYS A 548 -8.44 1.47 -28.98
CA CYS A 548 -9.48 0.45 -29.17
C CYS A 548 -9.98 -0.13 -27.84
N ILE A 549 -9.06 -0.41 -26.92
CA ILE A 549 -9.33 -1.17 -25.69
C ILE A 549 -9.77 -0.28 -24.53
N LEU A 550 -9.15 0.91 -24.38
CA LEU A 550 -9.38 1.80 -23.25
C LEU A 550 -10.44 2.88 -23.55
N SER A 551 -11.01 2.90 -24.76
CA SER A 551 -12.14 3.78 -25.08
C SER A 551 -13.33 3.47 -24.17
N PRO A 552 -14.08 4.48 -23.67
CA PRO A 552 -15.32 4.25 -22.92
C PRO A 552 -16.34 3.41 -23.69
N THR A 553 -16.38 3.59 -25.02
CA THR A 553 -17.30 2.86 -25.91
C THR A 553 -16.91 1.41 -26.19
N SER A 554 -15.74 0.94 -25.73
CA SER A 554 -15.19 -0.37 -26.09
C SER A 554 -16.05 -1.55 -25.60
N GLY A 555 -16.19 -2.56 -26.45
CA GLY A 555 -16.82 -3.84 -26.08
C GLY A 555 -16.07 -4.58 -24.96
N VAL A 556 -14.79 -4.28 -24.74
CA VAL A 556 -13.94 -4.89 -23.71
C VAL A 556 -14.47 -4.61 -22.32
N TRP A 557 -14.92 -3.38 -22.00
CA TRP A 557 -15.42 -3.04 -20.67
C TRP A 557 -16.69 -3.83 -20.32
N ARG A 558 -17.61 -4.00 -21.28
CA ARG A 558 -18.81 -4.83 -21.07
C ARG A 558 -18.47 -6.30 -20.85
N ALA A 559 -17.50 -6.83 -21.59
CA ALA A 559 -17.04 -8.21 -21.37
C ALA A 559 -16.38 -8.37 -19.99
N ARG A 560 -15.49 -7.45 -19.59
CA ARG A 560 -14.83 -7.44 -18.26
C ARG A 560 -15.82 -7.32 -17.12
N PHE A 561 -16.80 -6.43 -17.28
CA PHE A 561 -17.86 -6.27 -16.29
C PHE A 561 -18.68 -7.55 -16.16
N ASN A 562 -19.18 -8.10 -17.27
CA ASN A 562 -19.94 -9.35 -17.28
C ASN A 562 -19.11 -10.59 -16.87
N ASP A 563 -17.78 -10.48 -16.86
CA ASP A 563 -16.89 -11.51 -16.34
C ASP A 563 -16.79 -11.49 -14.80
N LYS A 564 -16.80 -10.30 -14.19
CA LYS A 564 -16.65 -10.14 -12.72
C LYS A 564 -17.94 -9.81 -11.95
N TYR A 565 -18.99 -9.36 -12.62
CA TYR A 565 -20.23 -8.84 -12.04
C TYR A 565 -21.46 -9.29 -12.86
N ASP A 566 -22.64 -9.23 -12.25
CA ASP A 566 -23.85 -9.84 -12.80
C ASP A 566 -24.78 -8.88 -13.56
N ALA A 567 -24.73 -7.58 -13.28
CA ALA A 567 -25.71 -6.58 -13.75
C ALA A 567 -25.22 -5.65 -14.88
N GLY A 568 -24.29 -6.09 -15.73
CA GLY A 568 -23.72 -5.24 -16.79
C GLY A 568 -24.69 -4.80 -17.89
N TRP A 569 -25.95 -5.27 -17.84
CA TRP A 569 -27.06 -4.82 -18.67
C TRP A 569 -27.67 -3.48 -18.21
N LYS A 570 -27.49 -3.11 -16.93
CA LYS A 570 -28.02 -1.86 -16.32
C LYS A 570 -27.30 -0.61 -16.82
N TYR A 571 -26.07 -0.75 -17.31
CA TYR A 571 -25.15 0.36 -17.59
C TYR A 571 -24.88 0.54 -19.10
N THR A 572 -24.78 1.80 -19.53
CA THR A 572 -24.28 2.15 -20.87
C THR A 572 -22.79 1.79 -21.01
N SER A 573 -22.26 1.69 -22.23
CA SER A 573 -20.85 1.30 -22.44
C SER A 573 -19.88 2.21 -21.69
N ASP A 574 -20.10 3.53 -21.76
CA ASP A 574 -19.22 4.52 -21.14
C ASP A 574 -19.31 4.47 -19.60
N ALA A 575 -20.49 4.19 -19.06
CA ALA A 575 -20.69 4.01 -17.62
C ALA A 575 -20.05 2.70 -17.11
N LEU A 576 -20.05 1.61 -17.90
CA LEU A 576 -19.44 0.34 -17.52
C LEU A 576 -17.93 0.45 -17.25
N GLN A 577 -17.22 1.31 -17.99
CA GLN A 577 -15.79 1.58 -17.73
C GLN A 577 -15.60 2.19 -16.33
N ILE A 578 -16.35 3.25 -16.02
CA ILE A 578 -16.27 3.96 -14.74
C ILE A 578 -16.67 3.02 -13.60
N GLU A 579 -17.81 2.34 -13.74
CA GLU A 579 -18.33 1.42 -12.73
C GLU A 579 -17.37 0.26 -12.45
N TYR A 580 -16.79 -0.35 -13.49
CA TYR A 580 -15.77 -1.40 -13.33
C TYR A 580 -14.54 -0.90 -12.57
N GLN A 581 -14.04 0.29 -12.91
CA GLN A 581 -12.87 0.89 -12.26
C GLN A 581 -13.17 1.28 -10.79
N THR A 582 -14.33 1.88 -10.52
CA THR A 582 -14.78 2.23 -9.18
C THR A 582 -14.89 0.98 -8.31
N ARG A 583 -15.60 -0.07 -8.75
CA ARG A 583 -15.73 -1.32 -8.00
C ARG A 583 -14.37 -2.00 -7.76
N ALA A 584 -13.53 -2.09 -8.79
CA ALA A 584 -12.20 -2.70 -8.66
C ALA A 584 -11.31 -1.93 -7.68
N LEU A 585 -11.36 -0.59 -7.68
CA LEU A 585 -10.59 0.25 -6.77
C LEU A 585 -11.14 0.15 -5.33
N VAL A 586 -12.45 0.33 -5.14
CA VAL A 586 -13.11 0.38 -3.82
C VAL A 586 -13.01 -0.98 -3.12
N LEU A 587 -13.38 -2.09 -3.79
CA LEU A 587 -13.31 -3.43 -3.20
C LEU A 587 -11.88 -3.90 -2.90
N SER A 588 -10.85 -3.23 -3.44
CA SER A 588 -9.44 -3.50 -3.12
C SER A 588 -8.93 -2.83 -1.84
N GLN A 589 -9.71 -1.90 -1.26
CA GLN A 589 -9.29 -1.16 -0.07
C GLN A 589 -9.49 -1.98 1.21
N HIS A 590 -8.49 -1.95 2.10
CA HIS A 590 -8.64 -2.42 3.47
C HIS A 590 -9.24 -1.31 4.34
N VAL A 591 -10.53 -1.43 4.61
CA VAL A 591 -11.36 -0.47 5.38
C VAL A 591 -11.68 -0.98 6.79
N PHE A 592 -12.33 -0.16 7.62
CA PHE A 592 -12.72 -0.46 9.02
C PHE A 592 -11.53 -0.62 9.98
N THR A 593 -10.72 0.45 10.08
CA THR A 593 -9.55 0.50 10.99
C THR A 593 -9.75 1.38 12.23
N GLN A 594 -10.84 2.13 12.29
CA GLN A 594 -11.18 3.05 13.38
C GLN A 594 -12.62 2.79 13.86
N PRO A 595 -12.97 3.12 15.12
CA PRO A 595 -14.30 2.83 15.67
C PRO A 595 -15.42 3.71 15.10
N LYS A 596 -15.12 4.79 14.36
CA LYS A 596 -16.10 5.65 13.68
C LYS A 596 -15.97 5.51 12.17
N GLU A 597 -17.11 5.43 11.49
CA GLU A 597 -17.17 5.41 10.03
C GLU A 597 -16.55 6.67 9.39
N THR A 598 -15.92 6.45 8.23
CA THR A 598 -15.29 7.50 7.43
C THR A 598 -15.93 7.55 6.04
N GLU A 599 -15.78 8.65 5.29
CA GLU A 599 -16.31 8.75 3.92
C GLU A 599 -15.87 7.59 3.00
N ARG A 600 -14.67 7.04 3.25
CA ARG A 600 -14.16 5.85 2.51
C ARG A 600 -14.89 4.57 2.89
N GLU A 601 -15.33 4.46 4.14
CA GLU A 601 -16.14 3.34 4.63
C GLU A 601 -17.57 3.45 4.08
N HIS A 602 -18.17 4.65 4.00
CA HIS A 602 -19.45 4.86 3.33
C HIS A 602 -19.39 4.52 1.83
N LEU A 603 -18.40 5.00 1.07
CA LEU A 603 -18.26 4.64 -0.35
C LEU A 603 -18.09 3.13 -0.57
N TRP A 604 -17.44 2.44 0.38
CA TRP A 604 -17.29 0.99 0.33
C TRP A 604 -18.61 0.26 0.61
N LEU A 605 -19.39 0.74 1.60
CA LEU A 605 -20.73 0.26 1.90
C LEU A 605 -21.72 0.53 0.74
N GLU A 606 -21.65 1.68 0.08
CA GLU A 606 -22.46 2.03 -1.09
C GLU A 606 -22.21 1.06 -2.26
N VAL A 607 -20.94 0.73 -2.52
CA VAL A 607 -20.58 -0.28 -3.54
C VAL A 607 -21.08 -1.68 -3.14
N LEU A 608 -21.00 -2.09 -1.87
CA LEU A 608 -21.58 -3.36 -1.43
C LEU A 608 -23.11 -3.38 -1.53
N SER A 609 -23.78 -2.31 -1.08
CA SER A 609 -25.23 -2.15 -1.14
C SER A 609 -25.73 -2.20 -2.58
N THR A 610 -25.01 -1.56 -3.51
CA THR A 610 -25.26 -1.66 -4.96
C THR A 610 -25.09 -3.08 -5.48
N LEU A 611 -24.02 -3.79 -5.10
CA LEU A 611 -23.77 -5.17 -5.53
C LEU A 611 -24.83 -6.15 -5.00
N LEU A 612 -25.29 -5.98 -3.75
CA LEU A 612 -26.38 -6.75 -3.14
C LEU A 612 -27.71 -6.49 -3.86
N THR A 613 -28.09 -5.21 -3.98
CA THR A 613 -29.27 -4.74 -4.74
C THR A 613 -29.31 -5.32 -6.16
N GLU A 614 -28.17 -5.32 -6.86
CA GLU A 614 -28.05 -5.94 -8.18
C GLU A 614 -28.18 -7.47 -8.18
N THR A 615 -27.68 -8.13 -7.14
CA THR A 615 -27.83 -9.59 -6.97
C THR A 615 -29.31 -9.95 -6.87
N TYR A 616 -30.08 -9.19 -6.09
CA TYR A 616 -31.51 -9.41 -5.89
C TYR A 616 -32.40 -8.92 -7.05
N MET A 617 -31.89 -8.08 -7.95
CA MET A 617 -32.59 -7.68 -9.19
C MET A 617 -32.47 -8.73 -10.32
N ASN A 618 -31.46 -9.60 -10.29
CA ASN A 618 -31.11 -10.39 -11.48
C ASN A 618 -31.97 -11.66 -11.60
N LYS A 619 -32.71 -11.78 -12.71
CA LYS A 619 -33.60 -12.94 -12.96
C LYS A 619 -32.83 -14.23 -13.23
N PRO A 620 -33.34 -15.42 -12.85
CA PRO A 620 -32.66 -16.70 -13.03
C PRO A 620 -32.94 -17.25 -14.43
N GLY A 621 -32.68 -16.42 -15.45
CA GLY A 621 -32.92 -16.77 -16.86
C GLY A 621 -31.89 -17.72 -17.46
N ASP A 622 -30.77 -17.96 -16.76
CA ASP A 622 -29.71 -18.85 -17.20
C ASP A 622 -29.43 -19.93 -16.13
N LEU A 623 -30.19 -21.04 -16.23
CA LEU A 623 -30.09 -22.27 -15.43
C LEU A 623 -28.70 -22.96 -15.43
N ARG A 624 -27.67 -22.29 -15.97
CA ARG A 624 -26.30 -22.76 -16.15
C ARG A 624 -25.29 -22.16 -15.16
N ARG A 625 -25.69 -21.19 -14.32
CA ARG A 625 -24.79 -20.51 -13.37
C ARG A 625 -25.31 -20.62 -11.93
N PRO A 626 -24.72 -21.47 -11.08
CA PRO A 626 -25.22 -21.72 -9.72
C PRO A 626 -24.75 -20.71 -8.66
N ARG A 627 -23.95 -19.68 -9.01
CA ARG A 627 -23.43 -18.66 -8.09
C ARG A 627 -23.40 -17.28 -8.72
N SER A 628 -23.64 -16.25 -7.92
CA SER A 628 -23.51 -14.85 -8.31
C SER A 628 -22.04 -14.43 -8.31
N LYS A 629 -21.67 -13.65 -9.31
CA LYS A 629 -20.36 -13.02 -9.38
C LYS A 629 -20.27 -11.87 -8.38
N ASN A 630 -21.36 -11.09 -8.22
CA ASN A 630 -21.45 -10.04 -7.21
C ASN A 630 -21.22 -10.60 -5.80
N LEU A 631 -21.94 -11.64 -5.37
CA LEU A 631 -21.73 -12.28 -4.04
C LEU A 631 -20.30 -12.79 -3.87
N LEU A 632 -19.70 -13.42 -4.90
CA LEU A 632 -18.30 -13.85 -4.85
C LEU A 632 -17.32 -12.66 -4.68
N ARG A 633 -17.57 -11.53 -5.34
CA ARG A 633 -16.74 -10.32 -5.16
C ARG A 633 -16.92 -9.71 -3.76
N ILE A 634 -18.15 -9.70 -3.23
CA ILE A 634 -18.44 -9.26 -1.85
C ILE A 634 -17.68 -10.15 -0.86
N ALA A 635 -17.77 -11.48 -1.00
CA ALA A 635 -17.06 -12.43 -0.16
C ALA A 635 -15.53 -12.18 -0.13
N GLU A 636 -14.91 -12.02 -1.30
CA GLU A 636 -13.47 -11.72 -1.41
C GLU A 636 -13.06 -10.37 -0.83
N ALA A 637 -13.94 -9.36 -0.87
CA ALA A 637 -13.67 -8.04 -0.30
C ALA A 637 -13.82 -8.08 1.23
N VAL A 638 -14.93 -8.66 1.72
CA VAL A 638 -15.26 -8.76 3.13
C VAL A 638 -14.23 -9.60 3.89
N GLN A 639 -13.78 -10.76 3.35
CA GLN A 639 -12.75 -11.61 3.96
C GLN A 639 -11.39 -10.92 4.17
N LYS A 640 -11.10 -9.82 3.44
CA LYS A 640 -9.88 -9.01 3.59
C LYS A 640 -10.01 -7.91 4.65
N THR A 641 -11.13 -7.86 5.37
CA THR A 641 -11.48 -6.83 6.36
C THR A 641 -12.02 -7.47 7.64
N ASN A 642 -12.12 -6.71 8.71
CA ASN A 642 -12.79 -7.13 9.95
C ASN A 642 -14.29 -6.75 9.95
N PHE A 643 -14.92 -6.57 8.78
CA PHE A 643 -16.29 -6.03 8.67
C PHE A 643 -17.32 -6.85 9.45
N LEU A 644 -17.37 -8.16 9.23
CA LEU A 644 -18.35 -9.06 9.86
C LEU A 644 -18.12 -9.32 11.36
N SER A 645 -16.93 -9.01 11.86
CA SER A 645 -16.50 -9.25 13.25
C SER A 645 -16.32 -7.96 14.07
N ARG A 646 -16.52 -6.79 13.47
CA ARG A 646 -16.42 -5.49 14.14
C ARG A 646 -17.51 -5.36 15.22
N PRO A 647 -17.15 -4.95 16.46
CA PRO A 647 -18.13 -4.74 17.51
C PRO A 647 -19.00 -3.51 17.24
N MET A 648 -20.27 -3.61 17.62
CA MET A 648 -21.15 -2.46 17.79
C MET A 648 -20.68 -1.68 19.01
N VAL A 649 -20.32 -0.40 18.85
CA VAL A 649 -19.82 0.44 19.94
C VAL A 649 -20.72 1.67 20.03
N ARG A 650 -21.41 1.84 21.16
CA ARG A 650 -22.09 3.12 21.47
C ARG A 650 -21.02 4.20 21.67
N ASP A 651 -21.23 5.38 21.10
CA ASP A 651 -20.33 6.51 21.28
C ASP A 651 -20.46 7.14 22.68
N GLY A 652 -19.63 8.15 22.97
CA GLY A 652 -19.64 8.83 24.27
C GLY A 652 -20.94 9.58 24.60
N ASN A 653 -21.86 9.69 23.64
CA ASN A 653 -23.19 10.30 23.76
C ASN A 653 -24.31 9.24 23.69
N GLY A 654 -23.98 7.94 23.78
CA GLY A 654 -24.93 6.83 23.75
C GLY A 654 -25.47 6.47 22.37
N HIS A 655 -25.05 7.16 21.30
CA HIS A 655 -25.51 6.87 19.94
C HIS A 655 -24.81 5.63 19.38
N MET A 656 -25.55 4.76 18.71
CA MET A 656 -24.98 3.59 18.04
C MET A 656 -24.12 4.04 16.86
N ASN A 657 -22.88 3.55 16.82
CA ASN A 657 -21.94 3.73 15.72
C ASN A 657 -21.74 2.35 15.10
N PRO A 658 -22.73 1.95 14.28
CA PRO A 658 -22.60 2.24 12.85
C PRO A 658 -23.89 2.73 12.16
N SER A 659 -23.77 3.10 10.88
CA SER A 659 -24.86 3.65 10.05
C SER A 659 -25.95 2.64 9.65
N ALA A 660 -27.09 3.14 9.17
CA ALA A 660 -28.17 2.29 8.65
C ALA A 660 -27.70 1.42 7.46
N GLU A 661 -26.88 1.98 6.58
CA GLU A 661 -26.24 1.29 5.45
C GLU A 661 -25.33 0.16 5.94
N TYR A 662 -24.50 0.41 6.96
CA TYR A 662 -23.66 -0.62 7.57
C TYR A 662 -24.51 -1.74 8.16
N CYS A 663 -25.57 -1.41 8.90
CA CYS A 663 -26.44 -2.39 9.53
C CYS A 663 -27.18 -3.24 8.48
N ALA A 664 -27.76 -2.61 7.46
CA ALA A 664 -28.42 -3.29 6.34
C ALA A 664 -27.46 -4.23 5.59
N VAL A 665 -26.26 -3.76 5.21
CA VAL A 665 -25.26 -4.58 4.50
C VAL A 665 -24.77 -5.74 5.38
N GLN A 666 -24.54 -5.52 6.68
CA GLN A 666 -24.18 -6.60 7.62
C GLN A 666 -25.29 -7.65 7.79
N LEU A 667 -26.55 -7.22 7.86
CA LEU A 667 -27.70 -8.12 7.96
C LEU A 667 -27.86 -8.96 6.69
N CYS A 668 -27.79 -8.37 5.49
CA CYS A 668 -27.83 -9.11 4.22
C CYS A 668 -26.72 -10.19 4.10
N LEU A 669 -25.58 -10.01 4.81
CA LEU A 669 -24.47 -10.98 4.87
C LEU A 669 -24.54 -11.94 6.07
N SER A 670 -25.68 -12.05 6.76
CA SER A 670 -25.85 -12.96 7.92
C SER A 670 -25.50 -14.41 7.61
N HIS A 671 -25.78 -14.90 6.40
CA HIS A 671 -25.42 -16.25 5.96
C HIS A 671 -23.91 -16.52 6.02
N MET A 672 -23.07 -15.50 5.75
CA MET A 672 -21.61 -15.61 5.86
C MET A 672 -21.15 -15.59 7.31
N CYS A 673 -21.95 -14.99 8.21
CA CYS A 673 -21.65 -14.89 9.64
C CYS A 673 -22.01 -16.17 10.38
N PHE A 674 -22.99 -16.95 9.89
CA PHE A 674 -23.41 -18.23 10.45
C PHE A 674 -22.65 -19.44 9.86
N ASP A 675 -21.72 -19.22 8.92
CA ASP A 675 -20.82 -20.27 8.42
C ASP A 675 -19.72 -20.59 9.48
N PRO A 676 -19.58 -21.84 9.95
CA PRO A 676 -18.50 -22.24 10.87
C PRO A 676 -17.09 -22.05 10.30
N LEU A 677 -16.94 -22.00 8.97
CA LEU A 677 -15.68 -21.69 8.28
C LEU A 677 -15.50 -20.18 8.02
N GLY A 678 -16.48 -19.36 8.44
CA GLY A 678 -16.53 -17.93 8.24
C GLY A 678 -15.70 -17.12 9.26
N PRO A 679 -16.06 -15.85 9.53
CA PRO A 679 -15.38 -15.03 10.51
C PRO A 679 -15.56 -15.64 11.92
N GLY A 680 -14.45 -15.78 12.66
CA GLY A 680 -14.41 -16.47 13.95
C GLY A 680 -15.37 -15.93 15.03
N PRO A 681 -15.52 -16.66 16.15
CA PRO A 681 -16.67 -16.54 17.06
C PRO A 681 -16.87 -15.13 17.63
N CYS A 682 -18.13 -14.69 17.59
CA CYS A 682 -18.59 -13.41 18.11
C CYS A 682 -18.35 -13.29 19.64
N LEU A 683 -17.74 -12.19 20.08
CA LEU A 683 -17.48 -11.94 21.50
C LEU A 683 -18.72 -11.34 22.19
N ARG A 684 -18.84 -11.52 23.51
CA ARG A 684 -19.98 -11.00 24.30
C ARG A 684 -20.11 -9.47 24.22
N SER A 685 -19.02 -8.77 23.93
CA SER A 685 -18.95 -7.32 23.71
C SER A 685 -19.33 -6.86 22.30
N ASN A 686 -19.68 -7.77 21.38
CA ASN A 686 -20.16 -7.42 20.03
C ASN A 686 -21.68 -7.13 19.99
N TYR A 687 -22.42 -7.44 21.06
CA TYR A 687 -23.85 -7.14 21.16
C TYR A 687 -24.27 -6.77 22.58
N ASP A 688 -25.37 -6.00 22.67
CA ASP A 688 -26.00 -5.64 23.94
C ASP A 688 -27.13 -6.62 24.24
N ILE A 689 -27.21 -7.12 25.48
CA ILE A 689 -28.21 -8.14 25.85
C ILE A 689 -29.56 -7.51 26.21
N THR A 690 -29.57 -6.26 26.68
CA THR A 690 -30.79 -5.52 26.97
C THR A 690 -31.58 -5.26 25.69
N GLU A 691 -30.91 -4.94 24.58
CA GLU A 691 -31.53 -4.73 23.26
C GLU A 691 -32.08 -6.03 22.66
N VAL A 692 -31.37 -7.15 22.85
CA VAL A 692 -31.79 -8.48 22.38
C VAL A 692 -33.07 -8.94 23.08
N TYR A 693 -33.20 -8.67 24.38
CA TYR A 693 -34.34 -9.10 25.22
C TYR A 693 -35.34 -7.97 25.57
N SER A 694 -35.24 -6.78 24.95
CA SER A 694 -36.05 -5.59 25.22
C SER A 694 -36.18 -5.24 26.72
N TRP A 695 -35.07 -5.23 27.46
CA TRP A 695 -35.11 -4.99 28.91
C TRP A 695 -35.59 -3.58 29.25
N GLY A 696 -36.53 -3.50 30.20
CA GLY A 696 -37.13 -2.25 30.67
C GLY A 696 -38.40 -1.81 29.93
N HIS A 697 -38.83 -2.55 28.89
CA HIS A 697 -40.08 -2.30 28.19
C HIS A 697 -41.22 -3.11 28.82
N GLU A 698 -42.31 -2.43 29.19
CA GLU A 698 -43.52 -3.02 29.79
C GLU A 698 -44.36 -3.81 28.78
N THR A 699 -44.29 -3.46 27.49
CA THR A 699 -45.02 -4.10 26.38
C THR A 699 -44.07 -4.61 25.29
N HIS A 700 -44.58 -5.42 24.37
CA HIS A 700 -43.86 -5.71 23.12
C HIS A 700 -43.58 -4.40 22.36
N GLU A 701 -42.34 -4.24 21.88
CA GLU A 701 -41.92 -3.08 21.10
C GLU A 701 -41.58 -3.55 19.68
N SER A 702 -42.33 -3.00 18.71
CA SER A 702 -42.27 -3.40 17.30
C SER A 702 -40.87 -3.18 16.70
N LEU A 703 -40.43 -4.14 15.89
CA LEU A 703 -39.23 -4.06 15.04
C LEU A 703 -39.41 -3.08 13.87
N VAL A 704 -40.65 -2.68 13.58
CA VAL A 704 -41.01 -1.68 12.55
C VAL A 704 -41.79 -0.52 13.18
N GLU A 705 -41.30 0.70 13.00
CA GLU A 705 -41.97 1.94 13.42
C GLU A 705 -42.01 2.91 12.24
N ASP A 706 -43.19 3.45 11.92
CA ASP A 706 -43.41 4.34 10.76
C ASP A 706 -42.79 3.87 9.42
N GLY A 707 -42.71 2.55 9.20
CA GLY A 707 -42.17 1.93 7.99
C GLY A 707 -40.65 1.68 8.01
N GLU A 708 -39.93 2.26 8.98
CA GLU A 708 -38.49 2.06 9.21
C GLU A 708 -38.25 0.83 10.10
N ILE A 709 -37.15 0.11 9.84
CA ILE A 709 -36.76 -1.09 10.60
C ILE A 709 -35.72 -0.73 11.65
N ARG A 710 -35.84 -1.31 12.85
CA ARG A 710 -34.79 -1.28 13.89
C ARG A 710 -33.60 -2.18 13.55
N LEU A 711 -32.84 -1.79 12.52
CA LEU A 711 -31.71 -2.53 11.95
C LEU A 711 -30.58 -2.77 12.98
N ASP A 712 -30.40 -1.86 13.93
CA ASP A 712 -29.44 -1.97 15.04
C ASP A 712 -29.77 -3.13 15.99
N THR A 713 -31.06 -3.27 16.29
CA THR A 713 -31.65 -4.27 17.18
C THR A 713 -31.58 -5.65 16.53
N LEU A 714 -31.92 -5.75 15.24
CA LEU A 714 -31.71 -6.96 14.43
C LEU A 714 -30.23 -7.36 14.38
N LEU A 715 -29.31 -6.40 14.28
CA LEU A 715 -27.87 -6.68 14.22
C LEU A 715 -27.33 -7.19 15.58
N HIS A 716 -27.88 -6.71 16.70
CA HIS A 716 -27.64 -7.29 18.01
C HIS A 716 -28.17 -8.74 18.11
N ILE A 717 -29.39 -9.01 17.64
CA ILE A 717 -29.97 -10.36 17.59
C ILE A 717 -29.11 -11.31 16.72
N ARG A 718 -28.67 -10.85 15.55
CA ARG A 718 -27.75 -11.62 14.68
C ARG A 718 -26.44 -11.95 15.39
N ASN A 719 -25.83 -10.97 16.05
CA ASN A 719 -24.57 -11.15 16.76
C ASN A 719 -24.73 -12.10 17.97
N PHE A 720 -25.87 -12.06 18.66
CA PHE A 720 -26.24 -13.04 19.68
C PHE A 720 -26.26 -14.46 19.09
N TRP A 721 -26.98 -14.68 17.99
CA TRP A 721 -27.05 -16.00 17.34
C TRP A 721 -25.71 -16.49 16.81
N GLN A 722 -24.91 -15.61 16.20
CA GLN A 722 -23.56 -15.95 15.73
C GLN A 722 -22.67 -16.46 16.88
N ARG A 723 -22.82 -15.91 18.09
CA ARG A 723 -22.11 -16.41 19.27
C ARG A 723 -22.62 -17.79 19.68
N HIS A 724 -23.93 -17.95 19.88
CA HIS A 724 -24.48 -19.18 20.48
C HIS A 724 -24.49 -20.38 19.52
N LEU A 725 -24.50 -20.16 18.20
CA LEU A 725 -24.41 -21.22 17.18
C LEU A 725 -22.96 -21.63 16.86
N LEU A 726 -21.96 -20.74 17.00
CA LEU A 726 -20.57 -21.01 16.59
C LEU A 726 -19.54 -21.08 17.73
N SER A 727 -19.88 -20.65 18.94
CA SER A 727 -18.97 -20.69 20.10
C SER A 727 -19.25 -21.92 20.96
N THR A 728 -18.43 -22.96 20.80
CA THR A 728 -18.41 -24.15 21.67
C THR A 728 -18.15 -23.85 23.16
N ARG A 729 -17.78 -22.60 23.50
CA ARG A 729 -17.63 -22.13 24.89
C ARG A 729 -18.96 -21.82 25.58
N GLU A 730 -20.05 -21.62 24.84
CA GLU A 730 -21.36 -21.27 25.42
C GLU A 730 -22.18 -22.48 25.85
N GLN A 731 -21.83 -23.69 25.43
CA GLN A 731 -22.53 -24.95 25.76
C GLN A 731 -24.05 -24.93 25.54
N SER A 732 -24.52 -24.07 24.62
CA SER A 732 -25.92 -23.93 24.19
C SER A 732 -26.12 -24.64 22.84
N PHE A 733 -26.70 -23.96 21.85
CA PHE A 733 -27.02 -24.48 20.51
C PHE A 733 -25.84 -24.92 19.62
N ALA A 734 -24.59 -24.61 19.98
CA ALA A 734 -23.42 -24.86 19.14
C ALA A 734 -23.22 -26.35 18.77
N THR A 735 -23.58 -27.28 19.65
CA THR A 735 -23.45 -28.73 19.38
C THR A 735 -24.46 -29.19 18.32
N SER A 736 -25.74 -28.89 18.52
CA SER A 736 -26.82 -29.21 17.56
C SER A 736 -26.57 -28.53 16.20
N TYR A 737 -26.16 -27.26 16.23
CA TYR A 737 -25.74 -26.56 15.02
C TYR A 737 -24.48 -27.14 14.38
N GLU A 738 -23.52 -27.71 15.12
CA GLU A 738 -22.35 -28.36 14.53
C GLU A 738 -22.72 -29.67 13.82
N GLU A 739 -23.56 -30.51 14.42
CA GLU A 739 -23.98 -31.79 13.83
C GLU A 739 -24.74 -31.60 12.50
N ASP A 740 -25.59 -30.56 12.40
CA ASP A 740 -26.42 -30.31 11.22
C ASP A 740 -25.74 -29.48 10.11
N VAL A 741 -24.50 -29.83 9.75
CA VAL A 741 -23.68 -29.10 8.75
C VAL A 741 -24.39 -28.92 7.40
N LEU A 742 -25.24 -29.87 7.01
CA LEU A 742 -25.90 -29.86 5.72
C LEU A 742 -27.06 -28.85 5.63
N ARG A 743 -27.71 -28.50 6.75
CA ARG A 743 -28.91 -27.65 6.75
C ARG A 743 -28.66 -26.19 7.11
N LYS A 744 -27.39 -25.77 7.26
CA LYS A 744 -26.99 -24.38 7.57
C LYS A 744 -27.47 -23.37 6.51
N PRO A 745 -27.68 -22.09 6.86
CA PRO A 745 -28.00 -21.03 5.90
C PRO A 745 -26.92 -20.94 4.80
N ARG A 746 -27.32 -21.07 3.54
CA ARG A 746 -26.39 -21.06 2.38
C ARG A 746 -26.47 -19.74 1.63
N GLU A 747 -25.47 -19.46 0.80
CA GLU A 747 -25.51 -18.42 -0.24
C GLU A 747 -26.78 -18.60 -1.11
N TRP A 748 -27.71 -17.63 -1.09
CA TRP A 748 -28.97 -17.69 -1.85
C TRP A 748 -29.02 -16.72 -3.03
N LEU A 749 -29.67 -17.18 -4.10
CA LEU A 749 -29.89 -16.44 -5.32
C LEU A 749 -31.35 -16.51 -5.70
N ARG A 750 -32.12 -15.57 -5.16
CA ARG A 750 -33.51 -15.36 -5.56
C ARG A 750 -33.70 -13.91 -6.00
N PRO A 751 -34.31 -13.67 -7.17
CA PRO A 751 -34.77 -12.35 -7.55
C PRO A 751 -35.94 -11.93 -6.64
N LEU A 752 -35.98 -10.66 -6.26
CA LEU A 752 -37.06 -10.10 -5.44
C LEU A 752 -38.42 -10.03 -6.17
N GLU A 753 -38.48 -10.33 -7.47
CA GLU A 753 -39.71 -10.45 -8.24
C GLU A 753 -40.38 -11.85 -8.20
N ASP A 754 -39.72 -12.88 -7.66
CA ASP A 754 -40.36 -14.20 -7.54
C ASP A 754 -41.44 -14.19 -6.43
N PRO A 755 -42.64 -14.77 -6.65
CA PRO A 755 -43.69 -14.81 -5.64
C PRO A 755 -43.22 -15.46 -4.34
N ILE A 756 -43.66 -14.95 -3.19
CA ILE A 756 -43.16 -15.26 -1.83
C ILE A 756 -42.84 -16.76 -1.64
N PRO A 757 -41.62 -17.13 -1.21
CA PRO A 757 -41.16 -18.53 -1.17
C PRO A 757 -41.64 -19.31 0.06
N VAL A 758 -42.67 -18.83 0.76
CA VAL A 758 -42.98 -19.30 2.12
C VAL A 758 -43.59 -20.70 2.16
N MET A 759 -44.05 -21.25 1.03
CA MET A 759 -44.37 -22.69 0.95
C MET A 759 -43.08 -23.52 1.05
N GLY A 760 -42.74 -23.91 2.28
CA GLY A 760 -41.50 -24.62 2.58
C GLY A 760 -41.31 -24.91 4.07
N TYR A 761 -40.24 -25.64 4.35
CA TYR A 761 -39.79 -25.96 5.70
C TYR A 761 -38.76 -24.94 6.17
N TRP A 762 -38.86 -24.51 7.42
CA TRP A 762 -37.96 -23.56 8.05
C TRP A 762 -37.32 -24.24 9.27
N HIS A 763 -35.99 -24.26 9.32
CA HIS A 763 -35.27 -24.62 10.54
C HIS A 763 -34.98 -23.36 11.34
N GLY A 764 -35.02 -23.44 12.66
CA GLY A 764 -34.66 -22.30 13.50
C GLY A 764 -34.52 -22.60 14.98
N TYR A 765 -34.29 -21.52 15.70
CA TYR A 765 -33.98 -21.49 17.13
C TYR A 765 -34.62 -20.24 17.73
N TYR A 766 -35.20 -20.36 18.93
CA TYR A 766 -35.52 -19.25 19.80
C TYR A 766 -34.93 -19.49 21.19
N SER A 767 -34.88 -18.44 22.02
CA SER A 767 -34.26 -18.50 23.36
C SER A 767 -34.93 -17.52 24.30
N CYS A 768 -35.56 -17.98 25.38
CA CYS A 768 -36.05 -17.15 26.48
C CYS A 768 -35.00 -16.97 27.58
N ILE A 769 -35.32 -16.08 28.50
CA ILE A 769 -34.74 -16.01 29.84
C ILE A 769 -35.90 -16.11 30.81
N HIS A 770 -35.98 -17.21 31.56
CA HIS A 770 -37.05 -17.45 32.53
C HIS A 770 -36.50 -17.89 33.90
N PRO A 771 -36.97 -17.31 35.03
CA PRO A 771 -37.82 -16.11 35.11
C PRO A 771 -37.08 -14.86 34.61
N TYR A 772 -37.82 -13.85 34.15
CA TYR A 772 -37.22 -12.66 33.56
C TYR A 772 -36.53 -11.80 34.65
N PRO A 773 -35.28 -11.34 34.46
CA PRO A 773 -34.52 -10.70 35.53
C PRO A 773 -35.03 -9.30 35.89
N THR A 774 -35.29 -9.11 37.18
CA THR A 774 -35.81 -7.86 37.77
C THR A 774 -34.82 -6.69 37.75
N THR A 775 -33.53 -6.91 37.44
CA THR A 775 -32.53 -5.85 37.28
C THR A 775 -31.64 -6.05 36.05
N ALA A 776 -31.22 -4.95 35.41
CA ALA A 776 -30.30 -4.97 34.29
C ALA A 776 -28.90 -5.49 34.66
N GLU A 777 -28.45 -5.30 35.91
CA GLU A 777 -27.18 -5.84 36.40
C GLU A 777 -27.24 -7.38 36.40
N THR A 778 -28.33 -7.96 36.90
CA THR A 778 -28.56 -9.42 36.86
C THR A 778 -28.58 -9.97 35.41
N LEU A 779 -29.28 -9.29 34.49
CA LEU A 779 -29.30 -9.66 33.07
C LEU A 779 -27.91 -9.59 32.41
N MET A 780 -27.07 -8.63 32.81
CA MET A 780 -25.69 -8.50 32.33
C MET A 780 -24.75 -9.54 32.96
N GLU A 781 -24.93 -9.86 34.24
CA GLU A 781 -24.09 -10.79 35.00
C GLU A 781 -24.22 -12.25 34.55
N TRP A 782 -25.38 -12.67 34.02
CA TRP A 782 -25.62 -14.07 33.62
C TRP A 782 -24.71 -14.55 32.47
N GLN A 783 -23.96 -13.65 31.83
CA GLN A 783 -23.00 -13.86 30.73
C GLN A 783 -23.62 -14.40 29.44
N THR A 784 -24.35 -15.51 29.50
CA THR A 784 -25.28 -16.03 28.49
C THR A 784 -26.43 -16.77 29.17
N CYS A 785 -27.60 -16.74 28.52
CA CYS A 785 -28.87 -17.08 29.16
C CYS A 785 -29.67 -18.10 28.32
N ALA A 786 -29.00 -18.79 27.40
CA ALA A 786 -29.61 -19.51 26.28
C ALA A 786 -30.12 -20.92 26.65
N GLY A 787 -30.75 -21.06 27.82
CA GLY A 787 -31.34 -22.34 28.20
C GLY A 787 -32.00 -22.37 29.58
N HIS A 788 -33.29 -22.69 29.58
CA HIS A 788 -33.83 -23.73 30.45
C HIS A 788 -35.18 -24.24 29.89
N GLU A 789 -35.22 -25.50 29.42
CA GLU A 789 -36.26 -26.52 29.71
C GLU A 789 -36.32 -27.62 28.62
N SER A 790 -36.16 -27.31 27.34
CA SER A 790 -36.06 -28.30 26.26
C SER A 790 -34.61 -28.63 25.88
N GLU A 791 -34.37 -29.88 25.48
CA GLU A 791 -33.06 -30.38 25.11
C GLU A 791 -32.66 -29.87 23.71
N HIS A 792 -31.76 -28.87 23.66
CA HIS A 792 -30.76 -28.54 22.61
C HIS A 792 -31.11 -28.52 21.10
N ASP A 793 -32.31 -28.92 20.67
CA ASP A 793 -32.60 -29.31 19.30
C ASP A 793 -33.22 -28.20 18.44
N ALA A 794 -33.07 -28.34 17.12
CA ALA A 794 -33.59 -27.39 16.15
C ALA A 794 -35.12 -27.52 16.01
N ILE A 795 -35.78 -26.37 15.87
CA ILE A 795 -37.23 -26.29 15.60
C ILE A 795 -37.44 -26.41 14.10
N LEU A 796 -38.40 -27.25 13.70
CA LEU A 796 -38.87 -27.37 12.32
C LEU A 796 -40.26 -26.75 12.20
N MET A 797 -40.39 -25.69 11.42
CA MET A 797 -41.68 -25.12 11.04
C MET A 797 -42.05 -25.49 9.60
N SER A 798 -43.32 -25.76 9.35
CA SER A 798 -43.88 -25.86 8.00
C SER A 798 -44.87 -24.72 7.77
N LEU A 799 -44.71 -23.96 6.68
CA LEU A 799 -45.54 -22.79 6.40
C LEU A 799 -46.24 -22.93 5.03
N ILE A 800 -47.51 -22.51 4.96
CA ILE A 800 -48.38 -22.59 3.79
C ILE A 800 -49.11 -21.26 3.61
N LEU A 801 -48.84 -20.58 2.49
CA LEU A 801 -49.58 -19.38 2.09
C LEU A 801 -51.02 -19.72 1.71
N ILE A 802 -51.96 -18.87 2.12
CA ILE A 802 -53.40 -19.03 1.89
C ILE A 802 -53.99 -17.77 1.26
N ASP A 803 -54.92 -17.96 0.32
CA ASP A 803 -55.65 -16.87 -0.32
C ASP A 803 -56.90 -16.56 0.53
N ALA A 804 -56.85 -15.48 1.33
CA ALA A 804 -57.85 -15.26 2.37
C ALA A 804 -58.16 -13.78 2.67
N ASN A 805 -59.46 -13.53 2.83
CA ASN A 805 -60.00 -12.35 3.48
C ASN A 805 -59.62 -12.30 4.98
N ARG A 806 -59.85 -11.15 5.62
CA ARG A 806 -59.50 -10.78 7.01
C ARG A 806 -59.97 -11.72 8.15
N THR A 807 -60.57 -12.87 7.90
CA THR A 807 -61.15 -13.77 8.93
C THR A 807 -60.17 -14.73 9.60
N ILE A 808 -58.91 -14.78 9.14
CA ILE A 808 -57.87 -15.69 9.66
C ILE A 808 -56.92 -15.00 10.66
N TRP A 809 -57.15 -13.72 10.97
CA TRP A 809 -56.41 -12.99 12.01
C TRP A 809 -57.40 -12.35 13.01
N PRO A 810 -57.30 -12.61 14.32
CA PRO A 810 -58.23 -12.08 15.32
C PRO A 810 -57.85 -10.63 15.62
N LYS A 811 -58.84 -9.74 15.69
CA LYS A 811 -58.62 -8.31 15.99
C LYS A 811 -57.90 -8.07 17.33
N ARG A 812 -58.01 -8.99 18.30
CA ARG A 812 -57.30 -8.89 19.57
C ARG A 812 -55.78 -9.02 19.41
N LEU A 813 -55.31 -9.70 18.36
CA LEU A 813 -53.89 -9.72 18.00
C LEU A 813 -53.44 -8.46 17.23
N ASP A 814 -54.34 -7.60 16.76
CA ASP A 814 -53.96 -6.31 16.15
C ASP A 814 -53.46 -5.30 17.19
N GLU A 815 -53.78 -5.47 18.47
CA GLU A 815 -53.21 -4.67 19.56
C GLU A 815 -51.72 -4.97 19.76
N GLN A 816 -51.30 -6.23 19.55
CA GLN A 816 -49.90 -6.67 19.67
C GLN A 816 -49.11 -6.62 18.35
N PHE A 817 -49.80 -6.82 17.23
CA PHE A 817 -49.21 -6.80 15.90
C PHE A 817 -49.93 -5.76 15.02
N PRO A 818 -49.73 -4.45 15.27
CA PRO A 818 -50.47 -3.38 14.60
C PRO A 818 -50.34 -3.42 13.07
N GLU A 819 -51.39 -2.99 12.36
CA GLU A 819 -51.37 -2.72 10.91
C GLU A 819 -50.78 -1.32 10.70
N HIS A 820 -49.67 -1.20 9.97
CA HIS A 820 -49.05 0.09 9.65
C HIS A 820 -49.46 0.54 8.24
N ASP A 821 -50.01 1.76 8.12
CA ASP A 821 -50.53 2.33 6.86
C ASP A 821 -49.49 2.44 5.73
N LEU A 822 -48.20 2.47 6.06
CA LEU A 822 -47.08 2.60 5.12
C LEU A 822 -46.62 1.26 4.51
N LEU A 823 -47.09 0.13 5.05
CA LEU A 823 -46.71 -1.20 4.59
C LEU A 823 -47.66 -1.76 3.53
N CYS A 824 -47.20 -2.75 2.76
CA CYS A 824 -48.09 -3.47 1.87
C CYS A 824 -49.17 -4.27 2.64
N PRO A 825 -50.33 -4.54 2.00
CA PRO A 825 -51.40 -5.33 2.60
C PRO A 825 -50.92 -6.70 3.10
N ARG A 826 -51.43 -7.12 4.27
CA ARG A 826 -51.11 -8.40 4.90
C ARG A 826 -51.43 -9.58 3.99
N LYS A 827 -50.48 -10.51 3.86
CA LYS A 827 -50.60 -11.78 3.14
C LYS A 827 -50.54 -12.93 4.16
N TYR A 828 -51.66 -13.62 4.37
CA TYR A 828 -51.81 -14.57 5.47
C TYR A 828 -51.18 -15.94 5.18
N PHE A 829 -50.83 -16.65 6.24
CA PHE A 829 -50.35 -18.03 6.19
C PHE A 829 -50.80 -18.83 7.41
N ILE A 830 -50.82 -20.15 7.25
CA ILE A 830 -50.96 -21.14 8.33
C ILE A 830 -49.76 -22.09 8.31
N GLY A 831 -49.57 -22.83 9.38
CA GLY A 831 -48.48 -23.78 9.48
C GLY A 831 -48.51 -24.60 10.76
N SER A 832 -47.40 -25.28 11.03
CA SER A 832 -47.13 -25.98 12.28
C SER A 832 -45.66 -25.88 12.65
N GLU A 833 -45.33 -25.96 13.94
CA GLU A 833 -43.97 -26.18 14.43
C GLU A 833 -43.88 -27.38 15.37
N GLY A 834 -42.71 -28.01 15.39
CA GLY A 834 -42.35 -29.09 16.31
C GLY A 834 -40.83 -29.22 16.43
N PHE A 835 -40.38 -30.00 17.41
CA PHE A 835 -38.96 -30.32 17.60
C PHE A 835 -38.54 -31.47 16.68
N GLU A 836 -37.31 -31.44 16.17
CA GLU A 836 -36.84 -32.49 15.26
C GLU A 836 -36.64 -33.84 16.00
N GLY A 837 -37.53 -34.80 15.74
CA GLY A 837 -37.47 -36.14 16.32
C GLY A 837 -38.51 -36.44 17.40
N ASP A 838 -39.34 -35.46 17.78
CA ASP A 838 -40.46 -35.66 18.71
C ASP A 838 -41.81 -35.41 18.02
N ASP A 839 -42.53 -36.50 17.73
CA ASP A 839 -43.88 -36.47 17.17
C ASP A 839 -44.97 -36.11 18.21
N SER A 840 -44.62 -35.87 19.49
CA SER A 840 -45.59 -35.72 20.58
C SER A 840 -46.04 -34.28 20.89
N LEU A 841 -45.26 -33.26 20.50
CA LEU A 841 -45.67 -31.86 20.55
C LEU A 841 -45.66 -31.22 19.16
N HIS A 842 -46.83 -30.77 18.70
CA HIS A 842 -46.98 -29.93 17.51
C HIS A 842 -47.83 -28.71 17.88
N TYR A 843 -47.27 -27.52 17.67
CA TYR A 843 -48.01 -26.26 17.81
C TYR A 843 -48.56 -25.82 16.44
N HIS A 844 -49.72 -25.16 16.45
CA HIS A 844 -50.32 -24.59 15.26
C HIS A 844 -49.80 -23.16 15.03
N ILE A 845 -49.46 -22.83 13.79
CA ILE A 845 -49.01 -21.50 13.39
C ILE A 845 -50.10 -20.79 12.60
N ARG A 846 -50.36 -19.52 12.93
CA ARG A 846 -51.10 -18.57 12.08
C ARG A 846 -50.36 -17.25 12.01
N GLY A 847 -50.28 -16.64 10.83
CA GLY A 847 -49.45 -15.44 10.64
C GLY A 847 -49.77 -14.63 9.38
N PHE A 848 -49.01 -13.55 9.20
CA PHE A 848 -49.02 -12.73 8.00
C PHE A 848 -47.64 -12.19 7.63
N PHE A 849 -47.46 -11.88 6.34
CA PHE A 849 -46.35 -11.10 5.80
C PHE A 849 -46.83 -9.71 5.36
N GLN A 850 -45.96 -8.71 5.50
CA GLN A 850 -46.13 -7.38 4.89
C GLN A 850 -44.82 -6.98 4.22
N ASP A 851 -44.88 -6.64 2.93
CA ASP A 851 -43.71 -6.08 2.24
C ASP A 851 -43.43 -4.67 2.77
N ILE A 852 -42.17 -4.34 2.99
CA ILE A 852 -41.71 -3.00 3.36
C ILE A 852 -41.26 -2.32 2.05
N PRO A 853 -42.02 -1.32 1.54
CA PRO A 853 -41.78 -0.78 0.20
C PRO A 853 -40.56 0.14 0.12
N GLU A 854 -40.14 0.70 1.25
CA GLU A 854 -39.01 1.64 1.33
C GLU A 854 -37.65 0.93 1.43
N THR A 855 -36.58 1.62 1.06
CA THR A 855 -35.22 1.09 1.13
C THR A 855 -34.62 1.28 2.51
N GLN A 856 -34.10 0.22 3.10
CA GLN A 856 -33.47 0.22 4.42
C GLN A 856 -31.96 0.11 4.24
N GLY A 857 -31.21 1.15 4.66
CA GLY A 857 -29.77 1.27 4.39
C GLY A 857 -29.41 1.20 2.89
N GLY A 858 -30.29 1.71 2.02
CA GLY A 858 -30.16 1.67 0.56
C GLY A 858 -30.55 0.33 -0.10
N ILE A 859 -30.94 -0.69 0.66
CA ILE A 859 -31.35 -2.01 0.14
C ILE A 859 -32.87 -2.15 0.20
N TYR A 860 -33.50 -2.65 -0.86
CA TYR A 860 -34.94 -2.92 -0.95
C TYR A 860 -35.25 -4.42 -0.73
N GLY A 861 -36.53 -4.76 -0.55
CA GLY A 861 -36.98 -6.15 -0.45
C GLY A 861 -36.97 -6.75 0.96
N TRP A 862 -37.14 -5.89 1.97
CA TRP A 862 -37.38 -6.29 3.34
C TRP A 862 -38.87 -6.61 3.53
N MET A 863 -39.18 -7.52 4.45
CA MET A 863 -40.55 -7.95 4.69
C MET A 863 -40.75 -8.24 6.17
N ARG A 864 -41.77 -7.63 6.76
CA ARG A 864 -42.21 -7.92 8.13
C ARG A 864 -42.99 -9.23 8.12
N VAL A 865 -42.77 -10.05 9.14
CA VAL A 865 -43.46 -11.32 9.35
C VAL A 865 -43.89 -11.41 10.80
N CYS A 866 -45.18 -11.59 11.03
CA CYS A 866 -45.77 -11.74 12.35
C CYS A 866 -46.56 -13.04 12.38
N PHE A 867 -46.41 -13.83 13.45
CA PHE A 867 -47.20 -15.04 13.63
C PHE A 867 -47.37 -15.36 15.11
N VAL A 868 -48.34 -16.22 15.40
CA VAL A 868 -48.46 -16.86 16.71
C VAL A 868 -48.32 -18.37 16.55
N SER A 869 -47.63 -18.99 17.50
CA SER A 869 -47.56 -20.43 17.69
C SER A 869 -48.39 -20.79 18.92
N TYR A 870 -49.31 -21.76 18.83
CA TYR A 870 -50.21 -22.07 19.93
C TYR A 870 -50.59 -23.55 20.05
N LEU A 871 -50.95 -23.94 21.27
CA LEU A 871 -51.53 -25.23 21.65
C LEU A 871 -52.92 -24.97 22.28
N LEU A 872 -53.95 -25.67 21.80
CA LEU A 872 -55.33 -25.54 22.30
C LEU A 872 -55.53 -26.37 23.57
N SER A 873 -56.35 -25.88 24.50
CA SER A 873 -56.60 -26.57 25.77
C SER A 873 -57.59 -27.74 25.66
N GLU A 874 -57.29 -28.86 26.33
CA GLU A 874 -58.14 -30.08 26.33
C GLU A 874 -59.58 -29.82 26.80
N GLU A 875 -59.83 -28.82 27.67
CA GLU A 875 -61.19 -28.50 28.15
C GLU A 875 -62.11 -27.94 27.04
N ARG A 876 -61.56 -27.52 25.89
CA ARG A 876 -62.31 -27.06 24.72
C ARG A 876 -62.65 -28.13 23.69
N ASP A 877 -62.03 -29.31 23.75
CA ASP A 877 -62.14 -30.39 22.73
C ASP A 877 -63.51 -31.14 22.76
N GLY A 878 -64.57 -30.45 23.21
CA GLY A 878 -65.92 -30.97 23.38
C GLY A 878 -67.03 -29.93 23.56
N GLN A 879 -66.75 -28.63 23.36
CA GLN A 879 -67.80 -27.60 23.18
C GLN A 879 -67.88 -27.24 21.69
N ASP A 880 -69.09 -26.95 21.18
CA ASP A 880 -69.35 -26.74 19.75
C ASP A 880 -68.32 -25.78 19.12
N GLU A 881 -67.61 -26.25 18.08
CA GLU A 881 -66.58 -25.49 17.38
C GLU A 881 -67.11 -24.11 16.95
N PRO A 882 -66.36 -23.00 17.17
CA PRO A 882 -66.71 -21.72 16.58
C PRO A 882 -66.75 -21.87 15.05
N ASP A 883 -67.73 -21.21 14.42
CA ASP A 883 -67.97 -21.27 12.97
C ASP A 883 -66.65 -21.19 12.20
N ALA A 884 -66.38 -22.20 11.36
CA ALA A 884 -65.10 -22.37 10.65
C ALA A 884 -64.73 -21.19 9.72
N SER A 885 -65.63 -20.21 9.58
CA SER A 885 -65.39 -18.94 8.90
C SER A 885 -64.81 -17.80 9.77
N SER A 886 -64.67 -17.94 11.09
CA SER A 886 -64.16 -16.88 11.98
C SER A 886 -63.26 -17.39 13.13
N TRP A 887 -61.97 -17.06 13.08
CA TRP A 887 -61.05 -17.28 14.22
C TRP A 887 -61.08 -16.08 15.19
N GLU A 888 -62.22 -15.89 15.88
CA GLU A 888 -62.34 -14.98 17.02
C GLU A 888 -62.33 -15.79 18.33
N PHE A 889 -61.36 -15.53 19.21
CA PHE A 889 -61.25 -16.14 20.55
C PHE A 889 -61.64 -15.12 21.63
N TYR A 890 -62.12 -15.61 22.78
CA TYR A 890 -62.71 -14.76 23.81
C TYR A 890 -61.73 -14.46 24.95
N ASP A 891 -60.86 -15.40 25.31
CA ASP A 891 -59.91 -15.22 26.42
C ASP A 891 -58.62 -16.02 26.24
N ILE A 892 -57.49 -15.32 26.08
CA ILE A 892 -56.18 -15.94 25.80
C ILE A 892 -55.76 -16.92 26.91
N GLN A 893 -56.13 -16.64 28.17
CA GLN A 893 -55.73 -17.45 29.32
C GLN A 893 -56.55 -18.75 29.48
N ASN A 894 -57.76 -18.81 28.91
CA ASN A 894 -58.66 -19.97 29.02
C ASN A 894 -58.79 -20.75 27.70
N ASP A 895 -58.35 -20.17 26.58
CA ASP A 895 -58.58 -20.72 25.23
C ASP A 895 -57.39 -21.55 24.70
N PHE A 896 -56.21 -21.41 25.32
CA PHE A 896 -54.94 -22.03 24.91
C PHE A 896 -54.18 -22.57 26.12
N ASP A 897 -53.51 -23.71 25.97
CA ASP A 897 -52.57 -24.23 26.99
C ASP A 897 -51.23 -23.48 26.93
N ARG A 898 -50.79 -23.10 25.72
CA ARG A 898 -49.65 -22.19 25.48
C ARG A 898 -49.90 -21.37 24.21
N ILE A 899 -49.48 -20.11 24.20
CA ILE A 899 -49.47 -19.27 22.98
C ILE A 899 -48.36 -18.23 23.01
N TYR A 900 -47.49 -18.29 21.99
CA TYR A 900 -46.33 -17.42 21.81
C TYR A 900 -46.51 -16.53 20.58
N GLY A 901 -46.27 -15.24 20.73
CA GLY A 901 -46.22 -14.26 19.65
C GLY A 901 -44.80 -14.11 19.09
N PHE A 902 -44.69 -14.00 17.78
CA PHE A 902 -43.42 -13.82 17.06
C PHE A 902 -43.52 -12.62 16.12
N GLU A 903 -42.54 -11.72 16.20
CA GLU A 903 -42.32 -10.69 15.21
C GLU A 903 -40.89 -10.81 14.66
N GLY A 904 -40.76 -10.87 13.34
CA GLY A 904 -39.48 -10.91 12.66
C GLY A 904 -39.43 -10.09 11.39
N ILE A 905 -38.21 -9.91 10.92
CA ILE A 905 -37.89 -9.33 9.63
C ILE A 905 -37.24 -10.42 8.78
N LEU A 906 -37.85 -10.67 7.62
CA LEU A 906 -37.31 -11.51 6.58
C LEU A 906 -36.32 -10.68 5.76
N LEU A 907 -35.06 -11.12 5.73
CA LEU A 907 -33.95 -10.40 5.11
C LEU A 907 -34.03 -10.44 3.56
N PRO A 908 -33.50 -9.43 2.85
CA PRO A 908 -33.48 -9.38 1.39
C PRO A 908 -32.99 -10.67 0.72
N GLY A 909 -33.80 -11.17 -0.22
CA GLY A 909 -33.65 -12.49 -0.85
C GLY A 909 -34.47 -13.62 -0.20
N GLY A 910 -35.05 -13.38 0.98
CA GLY A 910 -36.21 -14.13 1.48
C GLY A 910 -35.93 -15.48 2.13
N LYS A 911 -34.71 -15.74 2.65
CA LYS A 911 -34.28 -17.06 3.17
C LYS A 911 -33.85 -17.09 4.63
N ILE A 912 -33.67 -15.94 5.30
CA ILE A 912 -33.41 -15.84 6.75
C ILE A 912 -34.42 -14.87 7.36
N MET A 913 -35.02 -15.28 8.46
CA MET A 913 -35.86 -14.49 9.35
C MET A 913 -35.11 -14.25 10.66
N LEU A 914 -34.99 -13.00 11.09
CA LEU A 914 -34.45 -12.59 12.39
C LEU A 914 -35.53 -11.82 13.14
N GLY A 915 -35.73 -12.12 14.42
CA GLY A 915 -36.82 -11.50 15.16
C GLY A 915 -36.76 -11.67 16.66
N LYS A 916 -37.90 -11.39 17.30
CA LYS A 916 -38.18 -11.59 18.72
C LYS A 916 -39.44 -12.43 18.87
N TYR A 917 -39.58 -13.08 20.02
CA TYR A 917 -40.80 -13.74 20.45
C TYR A 917 -41.12 -13.37 21.90
N PHE A 918 -42.37 -13.55 22.27
CA PHE A 918 -42.93 -13.20 23.58
C PHE A 918 -44.14 -14.07 23.91
N ASP A 919 -44.36 -14.33 25.20
CA ASP A 919 -45.53 -15.03 25.71
C ASP A 919 -46.77 -14.12 25.70
N LEU A 920 -47.87 -14.61 25.12
CA LEU A 920 -49.14 -13.88 25.01
C LEU A 920 -50.12 -14.19 26.17
N GLN A 921 -49.86 -15.21 27.00
CA GLN A 921 -50.68 -15.57 28.17
C GLN A 921 -50.32 -14.74 29.41
N PHE A 922 -49.02 -14.48 29.61
CA PHE A 922 -48.45 -13.83 30.80
C PHE A 922 -47.92 -12.41 30.53
N GLU A 923 -48.40 -11.75 29.46
CA GLU A 923 -47.90 -10.45 29.05
C GLU A 923 -48.11 -9.37 30.14
N GLY A 924 -47.00 -8.80 30.64
CA GLY A 924 -46.99 -7.83 31.73
C GLY A 924 -46.77 -8.42 33.14
N GLU A 925 -46.65 -9.74 33.28
CA GLU A 925 -46.32 -10.42 34.55
C GLU A 925 -44.81 -10.71 34.69
N GLU A 926 -44.33 -10.98 35.92
CA GLU A 926 -42.89 -11.22 36.19
C GLU A 926 -42.35 -12.51 35.53
N ASP A 927 -43.23 -13.47 35.24
CA ASP A 927 -42.93 -14.78 34.63
C ASP A 927 -43.08 -14.78 33.08
N CYS A 928 -43.22 -13.61 32.44
CA CYS A 928 -43.37 -13.50 30.97
C CYS A 928 -42.10 -13.97 30.21
N GLU A 929 -42.20 -15.07 29.46
CA GLU A 929 -41.14 -15.49 28.53
C GLU A 929 -41.01 -14.52 27.35
N ARG A 930 -39.77 -14.11 27.02
CA ARG A 930 -39.46 -13.35 25.80
C ARG A 930 -38.00 -13.50 25.40
N GLY A 931 -37.71 -13.32 24.12
CA GLY A 931 -36.33 -13.31 23.63
C GLY A 931 -36.16 -13.31 22.11
N PRO A 932 -34.93 -13.51 21.61
CA PRO A 932 -34.65 -13.53 20.17
C PRO A 932 -35.12 -14.83 19.51
N CYS A 933 -35.38 -14.75 18.20
CA CYS A 933 -35.58 -15.90 17.31
C CYS A 933 -34.78 -15.76 16.01
N LEU A 934 -34.46 -16.88 15.39
CA LEU A 934 -33.77 -16.99 14.09
C LEU A 934 -34.28 -18.22 13.37
N TYR A 935 -34.72 -18.05 12.12
CA TYR A 935 -35.10 -19.15 11.25
C TYR A 935 -34.57 -18.97 9.83
N TRP A 936 -34.45 -20.05 9.07
CA TRP A 936 -34.08 -20.03 7.67
C TRP A 936 -34.72 -21.18 6.88
N GLU A 937 -34.93 -20.95 5.59
CA GLU A 937 -35.61 -21.92 4.73
C GLU A 937 -34.69 -23.10 4.35
N HIS A 938 -35.23 -24.31 4.44
CA HIS A 938 -34.51 -25.56 4.17
C HIS A 938 -34.80 -26.11 2.76
N THR A 939 -33.75 -26.21 1.95
CA THR A 939 -33.84 -26.41 0.49
C THR A 939 -33.90 -27.87 0.02
N SER A 940 -34.10 -28.86 0.90
CA SER A 940 -33.90 -30.28 0.56
C SER A 940 -35.15 -31.14 0.27
N MET A 941 -36.38 -30.63 0.41
CA MET A 941 -37.59 -31.38 0.06
C MET A 941 -38.26 -30.87 -1.21
N GLY A 942 -37.72 -31.29 -2.35
CA GLY A 942 -38.36 -31.10 -3.64
C GLY A 942 -39.48 -32.11 -3.88
N ASN A 943 -40.67 -31.89 -3.30
CA ASN A 943 -41.95 -32.38 -3.82
C ASN A 943 -43.15 -31.72 -3.13
N VAL A 944 -44.00 -31.05 -3.91
CA VAL A 944 -45.30 -30.51 -3.46
C VAL A 944 -46.25 -31.61 -2.96
N LEU A 945 -46.03 -32.86 -3.39
CA LEU A 945 -46.79 -34.03 -2.96
C LEU A 945 -46.64 -34.35 -1.46
N ASP A 946 -45.47 -34.13 -0.87
CA ASP A 946 -45.22 -34.47 0.53
C ASP A 946 -45.91 -33.47 1.47
N ILE A 947 -45.94 -32.19 1.09
CA ILE A 947 -46.67 -31.11 1.80
C ILE A 947 -48.18 -31.42 1.84
N LEU A 948 -48.76 -31.86 0.71
CA LEU A 948 -50.17 -32.29 0.64
C LEU A 948 -50.46 -33.54 1.48
N THR A 949 -49.47 -34.40 1.70
CA THR A 949 -49.63 -35.63 2.49
C THR A 949 -49.62 -35.35 3.99
N ILE A 950 -48.77 -34.41 4.45
CA ILE A 950 -48.74 -33.98 5.87
C ILE A 950 -49.95 -33.09 6.21
N SER A 951 -50.40 -32.24 5.28
CA SER A 951 -51.68 -31.52 5.39
C SER A 951 -52.90 -32.45 5.58
N GLN A 952 -52.80 -33.73 5.20
CA GLN A 952 -53.84 -34.74 5.44
C GLN A 952 -53.64 -35.55 6.72
N SER A 953 -52.46 -35.49 7.37
CA SER A 953 -52.21 -36.15 8.66
C SER A 953 -52.54 -35.24 9.85
N ILE A 954 -52.43 -33.92 9.69
CA ILE A 954 -52.89 -32.94 10.67
C ILE A 954 -54.43 -32.98 10.69
N LYS A 955 -55.02 -33.43 11.80
CA LYS A 955 -56.48 -33.45 12.02
C LYS A 955 -57.02 -32.07 12.40
N ASP A 956 -56.65 -31.02 11.67
CA ASP A 956 -57.21 -29.68 11.85
C ASP A 956 -58.48 -29.57 10.98
N PRO A 957 -59.67 -29.34 11.57
CA PRO A 957 -60.93 -29.17 10.82
C PRO A 957 -60.82 -28.14 9.70
N PHE A 958 -60.07 -27.04 9.94
CA PHE A 958 -59.94 -25.92 9.00
C PHE A 958 -59.12 -26.29 7.75
N LEU A 959 -58.17 -27.23 7.84
CA LEU A 959 -57.41 -27.71 6.68
C LEU A 959 -58.27 -28.58 5.76
N THR A 960 -59.28 -29.29 6.29
CA THR A 960 -60.12 -30.19 5.48
C THR A 960 -61.00 -29.45 4.47
N CYS A 961 -61.34 -28.18 4.74
CA CYS A 961 -62.15 -27.32 3.88
C CYS A 961 -61.48 -26.97 2.53
N PHE A 962 -60.17 -27.14 2.40
CA PHE A 962 -59.39 -26.73 1.21
C PHE A 962 -59.01 -27.88 0.27
N SER A 963 -59.68 -29.04 0.40
CA SER A 963 -59.59 -30.10 -0.61
C SER A 963 -60.05 -29.57 -1.99
N PRO A 964 -59.28 -29.75 -3.07
CA PRO A 964 -59.76 -29.40 -4.41
C PRO A 964 -61.03 -30.21 -4.75
N PRO A 965 -61.93 -29.70 -5.59
CA PRO A 965 -63.12 -30.45 -5.98
C PRO A 965 -62.70 -31.79 -6.57
N ARG A 966 -63.22 -32.89 -6.04
CA ARG A 966 -63.07 -34.20 -6.68
C ARG A 966 -63.72 -34.09 -8.05
N GLU A 967 -62.94 -34.27 -9.12
CA GLU A 967 -63.48 -34.39 -10.48
C GLU A 967 -64.44 -35.59 -10.52
N GLU A 968 -65.74 -35.31 -10.62
CA GLU A 968 -66.72 -36.31 -11.01
C GLU A 968 -66.45 -36.72 -12.47
N GLN A 969 -66.48 -38.01 -12.73
CA GLN A 969 -66.15 -38.60 -14.02
C GLN A 969 -67.18 -38.22 -15.11
N ALA A 970 -66.71 -37.61 -16.21
CA ALA A 970 -67.40 -37.59 -17.50
C ALA A 970 -66.41 -37.45 -18.68
#